data_AF-A0A947GGF5-F1
#
_entry.id   AF-A0A947GGF5-F1
#
_cell.length_a   1.000
_cell.length_b   1.000
_cell.length_c   1.000
_cell.angle_alpha   90.00
_cell.angle_beta   90.00
_cell.angle_gamma   90.00
#
_symmetry.space_group_name_H-M   'P 1'
#
loop_
_entity.id
_entity.type
_entity.pdbx_description
1 polymer ?
#
loop_
_entity_poly.entity_id
_entity_poly.type
_entity_poly.pdbx_seq_one_letter_code
_entity_poly.pdbx_strand_id
1 'polypeptide(L)'
;MARLHRHEVDEARALWRQGLATLAAVAGDRVAAPLEGLDPVELAASATAAHKLGFLAELDFLSPEAAAVATFELAAALPPGPVKRELGRQILSTLHSGTADTFVALATSLALSRPRGLSGERVHAKVALALQLPFAAGRRADELALALISRRELVREWLTVPATGSLPQRRLAARLLERAAREAARRANRGDDSGLRAFRARPTLDSWRLLLGERESLVWRHVARARGLLASVDSDWSEEIERDLSPSFSPTEWRRAAASLAARIASDPRSGLLRCKALLGGEIFARDPGVASAMVYGLPAAAEVEVDAAVELASDLIGLGGLDAAEALVDLRLEGLVGPAFSEAADQAAAQLAAAPAHIDDGLLSLREAVATELTASLKDHDSARAAVVRALRAFAGKGELRDRIEHALKAIETAMTTLEACRDSDEGERRRGFAALRDLDASLLETSAVRDLLVATGNDDGLRRLDDLYERLSVWLLGRERDHVTTEGAVVHATLRLRRLKSLVHMVDSDTASGDDNVARTRARRRKATQLLLGRARDDASSQLTRTLIAALARCLDAASRDDGLELSDVVLVIAGHVGDVERAAILSEATMVPELRDVYRAYAELLRSDGRLRVLRDLANALPAASAPRVEALRSALLVLARSAMVVHSAESLLDVEFGEPSALEELERSVLRLAQLAVGARRRLELPWIPPSAGAAMQMLSQVVGRMVAGVAAELAEIVAPTIATLKNELPRVIAEAIGRAVERLAELPASSEGGATLDEARADAPLPSWLPPTRILGGFFIQRAIGRGAGGSVFVACRSDDRHQVDAELFALKVPEYSGAAASALSESEFLRLFREEAGALLSLPEHPNLARFVTFDVGARPKPILVMEMVGGPSLDEIIETGKLTVPDALSVLAGVADALEAMHSGGFAHLDVKPGNIIVRHDGETREIELSGPAACAPVLVDFGLAGRHLRPGCASAHYGAPEIWMAEPVEPQSGPLPADVYAFSCLAFELLTGELLFTGDSPVDTVAAHLAHDGFPDALKRLANGRTEGLAEVLFAGLRKRPSQRPGIRELARSLEQVGGQLNSLTWPVEP
;
A
#
# COMPACT_ATOMS: atom_id res chain seq x y z
N MET A 1 7.98 -0.97 58.23
CA MET A 1 8.61 -0.01 57.28
C MET A 1 8.27 1.45 57.54
N ALA A 2 7.00 1.87 57.60
CA ALA A 2 6.61 3.29 57.61
C ALA A 2 7.02 4.13 58.84
N ARG A 3 7.51 3.52 59.93
CA ARG A 3 7.93 4.23 61.16
C ARG A 3 9.43 4.16 61.46
N LEU A 4 10.23 3.75 60.48
CA LEU A 4 11.69 3.59 60.59
C LEU A 4 12.41 4.79 61.24
N HIS A 5 11.94 6.00 60.97
CA HIS A 5 12.53 7.26 61.46
C HIS A 5 12.33 7.49 62.97
N ARG A 6 11.63 6.58 63.68
CA ARG A 6 11.30 6.67 65.11
C ARG A 6 12.10 5.71 66.00
N HIS A 7 13.01 4.93 65.42
CA HIS A 7 13.78 3.89 66.10
C HIS A 7 15.28 4.19 66.10
N GLU A 8 16.03 3.62 67.04
CA GLU A 8 17.50 3.67 67.03
C GLU A 8 18.10 2.89 65.85
N VAL A 9 19.33 3.21 65.45
CA VAL A 9 19.93 2.79 64.18
C VAL A 9 19.91 1.27 63.97
N ASP A 10 20.25 0.48 65.00
CA ASP A 10 20.31 -0.99 64.89
C ASP A 10 18.92 -1.64 64.79
N GLU A 11 17.95 -1.13 65.56
CA GLU A 11 16.55 -1.57 65.50
C GLU A 11 15.92 -1.16 64.16
N ALA A 12 16.22 0.07 63.68
CA ALA A 12 15.82 0.57 62.38
C ALA A 12 16.37 -0.30 61.24
N ARG A 13 17.63 -0.72 61.29
CA ARG A 13 18.22 -1.62 60.28
C ARG A 13 17.50 -2.96 60.24
N ALA A 14 17.24 -3.59 61.39
CA ALA A 14 16.54 -4.88 61.45
C ALA A 14 15.10 -4.78 60.91
N LEU A 15 14.36 -3.75 61.32
CA LEU A 15 13.00 -3.46 60.83
C LEU A 15 12.95 -3.14 59.33
N TRP A 16 13.99 -2.49 58.79
CA TRP A 16 14.12 -2.25 57.36
C TRP A 16 14.27 -3.56 56.58
N ARG A 17 15.21 -4.42 56.99
CA ARG A 17 15.46 -5.71 56.34
C ARG A 17 14.24 -6.62 56.38
N GLN A 18 13.61 -6.76 57.54
CA GLN A 18 12.39 -7.56 57.69
C GLN A 18 11.25 -6.99 56.85
N GLY A 19 11.11 -5.67 56.81
CA GLY A 19 10.13 -4.97 56.00
C GLY A 19 10.30 -5.22 54.49
N LEU A 20 11.52 -5.04 53.98
CA LEU A 20 11.84 -5.31 52.58
C LEU A 20 11.68 -6.79 52.21
N ALA A 21 12.05 -7.72 53.10
CA ALA A 21 11.83 -9.14 52.88
C ALA A 21 10.33 -9.49 52.79
N THR A 22 9.52 -8.88 53.66
CA THR A 22 8.06 -9.04 53.62
C THR A 22 7.48 -8.44 52.34
N LEU A 23 7.92 -7.23 51.96
CA LEU A 23 7.52 -6.58 50.71
C LEU A 23 7.87 -7.44 49.50
N ALA A 24 9.09 -7.98 49.45
CA ALA A 24 9.54 -8.85 48.38
C ALA A 24 8.70 -10.14 48.28
N ALA A 25 8.34 -10.74 49.43
CA ALA A 25 7.51 -11.94 49.48
C ALA A 25 6.08 -11.64 48.98
N VAL A 26 5.43 -10.61 49.51
CA VAL A 26 4.04 -10.25 49.12
C VAL A 26 3.96 -9.78 47.68
N ALA A 27 4.94 -9.01 47.21
CA ALA A 27 5.03 -8.59 45.81
C ALA A 27 5.32 -9.78 44.88
N GLY A 28 6.09 -10.77 45.35
CA GLY A 28 6.32 -12.04 44.65
C GLY A 28 5.05 -12.85 44.45
N ASP A 29 4.14 -12.83 45.44
CA ASP A 29 2.81 -13.45 45.35
C ASP A 29 1.80 -12.60 44.55
N ARG A 30 2.21 -11.41 44.10
CA ARG A 30 1.44 -10.47 43.25
C ARG A 30 0.08 -10.09 43.83
N VAL A 31 0.00 -9.97 45.14
CA VAL A 31 -1.16 -9.35 45.81
C VAL A 31 -1.24 -7.88 45.37
N ALA A 32 -2.45 -7.40 45.07
CA ALA A 32 -2.65 -6.03 44.60
C ALA A 32 -2.09 -5.01 45.60
N ALA A 33 -1.14 -4.20 45.11
CA ALA A 33 -0.54 -3.06 45.78
C ALA A 33 -0.12 -3.31 47.24
N PRO A 34 1.02 -4.00 47.47
CA PRO A 34 1.44 -4.45 48.80
C PRO A 34 1.63 -3.33 49.85
N LEU A 35 1.72 -2.09 49.40
CA LEU A 35 1.87 -0.89 50.24
C LEU A 35 0.64 0.02 50.20
N GLU A 36 -0.45 -0.40 49.55
CA GLU A 36 -1.72 0.33 49.52
C GLU A 36 -2.35 0.37 50.91
N GLY A 37 -2.80 1.56 51.33
CA GLY A 37 -3.32 1.82 52.69
C GLY A 37 -2.27 2.27 53.71
N LEU A 38 -0.97 2.31 53.38
CA LEU A 38 0.05 2.95 54.22
C LEU A 38 0.06 4.47 54.03
N ASP A 39 0.37 5.22 55.09
CA ASP A 39 0.51 6.68 55.04
C ASP A 39 1.72 7.06 54.14
N PRO A 40 1.50 7.76 53.01
CA PRO A 40 2.55 8.11 52.06
C PRO A 40 3.62 9.04 52.64
N VAL A 41 3.25 9.89 53.61
CA VAL A 41 4.17 10.84 54.25
C VAL A 41 5.12 10.11 55.19
N GLU A 42 4.58 9.21 56.02
CA GLU A 42 5.36 8.36 56.92
C GLU A 42 6.29 7.43 56.14
N LEU A 43 5.80 6.82 55.05
CA LEU A 43 6.62 5.99 54.17
C LEU A 43 7.77 6.79 53.53
N ALA A 44 7.51 8.02 53.07
CA ALA A 44 8.52 8.90 52.50
C ALA A 44 9.58 9.35 53.52
N ALA A 45 9.16 9.65 54.75
CA ALA A 45 10.06 9.98 55.86
C ALA A 45 10.97 8.79 56.19
N SER A 46 10.40 7.58 56.28
CA SER A 46 11.15 6.35 56.51
C SER A 46 12.12 5.99 55.38
N ALA A 47 11.72 6.14 54.11
CA ALA A 47 12.62 5.91 52.98
C ALA A 47 13.77 6.94 52.92
N THR A 48 13.51 8.17 53.35
CA THR A 48 14.53 9.22 53.46
C THR A 48 15.51 8.95 54.60
N ALA A 49 15.03 8.47 55.75
CA ALA A 49 15.87 8.00 56.85
C ALA A 49 16.74 6.82 56.40
N ALA A 50 16.16 5.82 55.73
CA ALA A 50 16.89 4.69 55.16
C ALA A 50 17.97 5.12 54.15
N HIS A 51 17.67 6.10 53.30
CA HIS A 51 18.65 6.64 52.34
C HIS A 51 19.83 7.30 53.05
N LYS A 52 19.58 8.15 54.05
CA LYS A 52 20.64 8.83 54.82
C LYS A 52 21.53 7.86 55.59
N LEU A 53 20.95 6.75 56.08
CA LEU A 53 21.65 5.72 56.82
C LEU A 53 22.33 4.66 55.93
N GLY A 54 22.20 4.77 54.60
CA GLY A 54 22.81 3.83 53.64
C GLY A 54 22.06 2.50 53.46
N PHE A 55 20.92 2.31 54.12
CA PHE A 55 20.17 1.06 54.10
C PHE A 55 19.55 0.71 52.73
N LEU A 56 19.43 1.68 51.81
CA LEU A 56 18.93 1.43 50.46
C LEU A 56 19.87 0.56 49.61
N ALA A 57 21.17 0.55 49.93
CA ALA A 57 22.16 -0.26 49.22
C ALA A 57 22.35 -1.65 49.83
N GLU A 58 21.85 -1.88 51.04
CA GLU A 58 21.89 -3.17 51.72
C GLU A 58 20.78 -4.08 51.17
N LEU A 59 21.07 -4.88 50.15
CA LEU A 59 20.11 -5.79 49.50
C LEU A 59 20.63 -7.24 49.37
N ASP A 60 21.82 -7.51 49.90
CA ASP A 60 22.53 -8.79 49.85
C ASP A 60 21.83 -9.93 50.60
N PHE A 61 20.93 -9.60 51.53
CA PHE A 61 20.08 -10.57 52.24
C PHE A 61 18.86 -11.05 51.42
N LEU A 62 18.60 -10.46 50.26
CA LEU A 62 17.56 -10.89 49.32
C LEU A 62 18.18 -11.53 48.07
N SER A 63 17.42 -12.38 47.39
CA SER A 63 17.81 -12.77 46.03
C SER A 63 17.79 -11.53 45.13
N PRO A 64 18.62 -11.46 44.07
CA PRO A 64 18.65 -10.32 43.16
C PRO A 64 17.27 -9.96 42.57
N GLU A 65 16.44 -10.96 42.29
CA GLU A 65 15.09 -10.77 41.77
C GLU A 65 14.16 -10.18 42.85
N ALA A 66 14.21 -10.73 44.06
CA ALA A 66 13.41 -10.26 45.19
C ALA A 66 13.78 -8.81 45.57
N ALA A 67 15.08 -8.49 45.55
CA ALA A 67 15.60 -7.15 45.77
C ALA A 67 15.09 -6.17 44.70
N ALA A 68 15.13 -6.54 43.42
CA ALA A 68 14.68 -5.70 42.31
C ALA A 68 13.17 -5.37 42.41
N VAL A 69 12.34 -6.38 42.69
CA VAL A 69 10.89 -6.20 42.85
C VAL A 69 10.57 -5.34 44.09
N ALA A 70 11.21 -5.60 45.24
CA ALA A 70 10.99 -4.79 46.44
C ALA A 70 11.41 -3.32 46.25
N THR A 71 12.53 -3.09 45.56
CA THR A 71 13.00 -1.74 45.18
C THR A 71 11.98 -1.04 44.29
N PHE A 72 11.42 -1.77 43.32
CA PHE A 72 10.37 -1.27 42.43
C PHE A 72 9.10 -0.87 43.19
N GLU A 73 8.56 -1.76 44.03
CA GLU A 73 7.32 -1.50 44.79
C GLU A 73 7.49 -0.31 45.75
N LEU A 74 8.65 -0.24 46.42
CA LEU A 74 9.00 0.90 47.26
C LEU A 74 9.04 2.21 46.45
N ALA A 75 9.68 2.21 45.27
CA ALA A 75 9.75 3.40 44.42
C ALA A 75 8.37 3.80 43.87
N ALA A 76 7.51 2.83 43.54
CA ALA A 76 6.16 3.05 43.05
C ALA A 76 5.28 3.75 44.09
N ALA A 77 5.36 3.34 45.35
CA ALA A 77 4.59 3.89 46.47
C ALA A 77 5.06 5.28 46.95
N LEU A 78 6.30 5.68 46.65
CA LEU A 78 6.85 6.97 47.10
C LEU A 78 6.34 8.17 46.26
N PRO A 79 6.16 9.36 46.85
CA PRO A 79 5.92 10.59 46.10
C PRO A 79 7.18 11.05 45.32
N PRO A 80 7.05 11.95 44.34
CA PRO A 80 8.20 12.52 43.62
C PRO A 80 9.20 13.16 44.58
N GLY A 81 10.47 12.74 44.52
CA GLY A 81 11.51 13.23 45.43
C GLY A 81 12.89 12.62 45.15
N PRO A 82 13.95 13.01 45.88
CA PRO A 82 15.31 12.55 45.65
C PRO A 82 15.46 11.03 45.84
N VAL A 83 14.82 10.46 46.86
CA VAL A 83 14.84 9.01 47.12
C VAL A 83 14.18 8.22 45.98
N LYS A 84 13.03 8.69 45.48
CA LYS A 84 12.36 8.06 44.33
C LYS A 84 13.22 8.10 43.06
N ARG A 85 13.94 9.20 42.82
CA ARG A 85 14.88 9.28 41.69
C ARG A 85 16.05 8.32 41.86
N GLU A 86 16.59 8.19 43.07
CA GLU A 86 17.67 7.25 43.35
C GLU A 86 17.24 5.80 43.10
N LEU A 87 16.11 5.38 43.68
CA LEU A 87 15.54 4.05 43.43
C LEU A 87 15.25 3.85 41.93
N GLY A 88 14.75 4.89 41.24
CA GLY A 88 14.55 4.87 39.79
C GLY A 88 15.84 4.63 38.99
N ARG A 89 16.97 5.23 39.39
CA ARG A 89 18.29 4.96 38.78
C ARG A 89 18.75 3.54 39.03
N GLN A 90 18.55 3.02 40.25
CA GLN A 90 18.88 1.64 40.60
C GLN A 90 18.05 0.66 39.77
N ILE A 91 16.74 0.86 39.68
CA ILE A 91 15.82 0.08 38.84
C ILE A 91 16.30 0.07 37.39
N LEU A 92 16.63 1.23 36.81
CA LEU A 92 17.10 1.31 35.43
C LEU A 92 18.45 0.60 35.24
N SER A 93 19.37 0.74 36.19
CA SER A 93 20.67 0.04 36.17
C SER A 93 20.48 -1.48 36.24
N THR A 94 19.62 -1.95 37.14
CA THR A 94 19.27 -3.37 37.29
C THR A 94 18.56 -3.93 36.06
N LEU A 95 17.69 -3.16 35.41
CA LEU A 95 17.04 -3.56 34.16
C LEU A 95 18.06 -3.85 33.05
N HIS A 96 19.14 -3.05 32.96
CA HIS A 96 20.18 -3.21 31.95
C HIS A 96 21.24 -4.25 32.31
N SER A 97 21.66 -4.34 33.58
CA SER A 97 22.80 -5.17 34.01
C SER A 97 22.40 -6.47 34.73
N GLY A 98 21.14 -6.61 35.13
CA GLY A 98 20.64 -7.78 35.85
C GLY A 98 20.60 -9.06 34.99
N THR A 99 20.56 -10.20 35.67
CA THR A 99 20.33 -11.53 35.06
C THR A 99 18.98 -11.60 34.36
N ALA A 100 18.76 -12.62 33.52
CA ALA A 100 17.46 -12.84 32.88
C ALA A 100 16.31 -12.89 33.90
N ASP A 101 16.47 -13.64 35.00
CA ASP A 101 15.44 -13.74 36.05
C ASP A 101 15.15 -12.40 36.74
N THR A 102 16.20 -11.60 36.99
CA THR A 102 16.06 -10.27 37.61
C THR A 102 15.36 -9.31 36.65
N PHE A 103 15.75 -9.36 35.37
CA PHE A 103 15.14 -8.56 34.31
C PHE A 103 13.65 -8.90 34.15
N VAL A 104 13.30 -10.19 34.02
CA VAL A 104 11.92 -10.62 33.81
C VAL A 104 11.03 -10.26 35.00
N ALA A 105 11.51 -10.44 36.24
CA ALA A 105 10.75 -10.05 37.43
C ALA A 105 10.43 -8.55 37.41
N LEU A 106 11.45 -7.72 37.18
CA LEU A 106 11.30 -6.26 37.13
C LEU A 106 10.44 -5.79 35.95
N ALA A 107 10.67 -6.34 34.76
CA ALA A 107 9.91 -6.05 33.55
C ALA A 107 8.43 -6.39 33.73
N THR A 108 8.12 -7.47 34.47
CA THR A 108 6.73 -7.82 34.72
C THR A 108 6.05 -6.83 35.66
N SER A 109 6.72 -6.41 36.74
CA SER A 109 6.20 -5.36 37.63
C SER A 109 5.99 -4.04 36.87
N LEU A 110 6.89 -3.69 35.94
CA LEU A 110 6.73 -2.52 35.07
C LEU A 110 5.51 -2.65 34.14
N ALA A 111 5.33 -3.80 33.47
CA ALA A 111 4.17 -4.07 32.61
C ALA A 111 2.84 -3.95 33.36
N LEU A 112 2.79 -4.44 34.60
CA LEU A 112 1.59 -4.38 35.44
C LEU A 112 1.27 -2.99 35.99
N SER A 113 2.26 -2.12 36.17
CA SER A 113 2.10 -0.84 36.86
C SER A 113 2.06 0.39 35.94
N ARG A 114 3.05 0.57 35.05
CA ARG A 114 3.20 1.74 34.15
C ARG A 114 3.95 1.35 32.85
N PRO A 115 3.31 1.41 31.67
CA PRO A 115 3.87 0.89 30.42
C PRO A 115 5.08 1.68 29.86
N ARG A 116 5.28 2.95 30.25
CA ARG A 116 6.40 3.78 29.72
C ARG A 116 7.81 3.26 30.06
N GLY A 117 7.95 2.30 30.97
CA GLY A 117 9.25 1.76 31.38
C GLY A 117 9.81 0.63 30.50
N LEU A 118 9.04 0.13 29.52
CA LEU A 118 9.44 -1.00 28.67
C LEU A 118 9.85 -0.61 27.24
N SER A 119 9.99 0.69 26.98
CA SER A 119 10.43 1.21 25.68
C SER A 119 11.95 1.12 25.49
N GLY A 120 12.39 0.88 24.27
CA GLY A 120 13.79 0.99 23.85
C GLY A 120 14.39 -0.33 23.38
N GLU A 121 15.32 -0.24 22.43
CA GLU A 121 15.83 -1.40 21.67
C GLU A 121 16.48 -2.47 22.56
N ARG A 122 17.26 -2.07 23.58
CA ARG A 122 17.88 -3.00 24.53
C ARG A 122 16.87 -3.75 25.39
N VAL A 123 15.81 -3.07 25.83
CA VAL A 123 14.74 -3.69 26.61
C VAL A 123 13.97 -4.65 25.70
N HIS A 124 13.69 -4.24 24.46
CA HIS A 124 13.05 -5.09 23.46
C HIS A 124 13.83 -6.39 23.20
N ALA A 125 15.14 -6.28 22.96
CA ALA A 125 16.03 -7.41 22.81
C ALA A 125 16.03 -8.33 24.04
N LYS A 126 16.09 -7.79 25.25
CA LYS A 126 16.06 -8.60 26.49
C LYS A 126 14.72 -9.32 26.71
N VAL A 127 13.58 -8.69 26.42
CA VAL A 127 12.28 -9.38 26.46
C VAL A 127 12.22 -10.48 25.40
N ALA A 128 12.69 -10.18 24.19
CA ALA A 128 12.78 -11.18 23.13
C ALA A 128 13.58 -12.40 23.62
N LEU A 129 14.82 -12.21 24.07
CA LEU A 129 15.67 -13.28 24.61
C LEU A 129 14.98 -14.06 25.75
N ALA A 130 14.32 -13.37 26.68
CA ALA A 130 13.59 -14.01 27.76
C ALA A 130 12.45 -14.93 27.27
N LEU A 131 11.73 -14.52 26.22
CA LEU A 131 10.67 -15.34 25.60
C LEU A 131 11.24 -16.50 24.76
N GLN A 132 12.48 -16.39 24.27
CA GLN A 132 13.17 -17.43 23.51
C GLN A 132 13.81 -18.53 24.38
N LEU A 133 14.07 -18.26 25.66
CA LEU A 133 14.67 -19.25 26.57
C LEU A 133 13.79 -20.51 26.70
N PRO A 134 14.37 -21.72 26.85
CA PRO A 134 13.59 -22.94 27.05
C PRO A 134 12.68 -22.84 28.29
N PHE A 135 11.53 -23.51 28.26
CA PHE A 135 10.56 -23.44 29.36
C PHE A 135 11.12 -23.84 30.72
N ALA A 136 11.94 -24.89 30.76
CA ALA A 136 12.61 -25.35 31.97
C ALA A 136 13.55 -24.30 32.58
N ALA A 137 13.96 -23.29 31.81
CA ALA A 137 14.85 -22.22 32.24
C ALA A 137 14.14 -20.99 32.81
N GLY A 138 12.80 -20.91 32.84
CA GLY A 138 12.14 -19.72 33.41
C GLY A 138 10.62 -19.74 33.49
N ARG A 139 10.08 -20.06 34.68
CA ARG A 139 8.63 -19.95 35.00
C ARG A 139 8.09 -18.50 34.96
N ARG A 140 8.97 -17.49 35.02
CA ARG A 140 8.57 -16.07 35.17
C ARG A 140 8.36 -15.34 33.85
N ALA A 141 8.87 -15.85 32.73
CA ALA A 141 8.66 -15.23 31.41
C ALA A 141 7.19 -15.36 30.95
N ASP A 142 6.50 -16.42 31.38
CA ASP A 142 5.08 -16.64 31.10
C ASP A 142 4.20 -15.54 31.72
N GLU A 143 4.53 -15.11 32.94
CA GLU A 143 3.83 -14.04 33.65
C GLU A 143 4.07 -12.67 32.98
N LEU A 144 5.29 -12.41 32.51
CA LEU A 144 5.60 -11.23 31.71
C LEU A 144 4.77 -11.24 30.42
N ALA A 145 4.72 -12.38 29.73
CA ALA A 145 3.97 -12.50 28.48
C ALA A 145 2.48 -12.19 28.66
N LEU A 146 1.86 -12.75 29.71
CA LEU A 146 0.46 -12.45 30.01
C LEU A 146 0.25 -10.96 30.35
N ALA A 147 1.18 -10.34 31.09
CA ALA A 147 1.10 -8.92 31.42
C ALA A 147 1.20 -8.03 30.17
N LEU A 148 2.07 -8.36 29.22
CA LEU A 148 2.23 -7.62 27.96
C LEU A 148 0.95 -7.66 27.10
N ILE A 149 0.25 -8.79 27.03
CA ILE A 149 -0.98 -8.90 26.23
C ILE A 149 -2.25 -8.43 26.96
N SER A 150 -2.18 -8.21 28.28
CA SER A 150 -3.32 -7.76 29.07
C SER A 150 -3.54 -6.25 29.04
N ARG A 151 -2.56 -5.47 28.56
CA ARG A 151 -2.59 -4.00 28.53
C ARG A 151 -2.69 -3.49 27.10
N ARG A 152 -3.72 -2.67 26.81
CA ARG A 152 -3.98 -2.15 25.46
C ARG A 152 -2.80 -1.38 24.87
N GLU A 153 -2.06 -0.65 25.70
CA GLU A 153 -0.91 0.15 25.28
C GLU A 153 0.27 -0.73 24.83
N LEU A 154 0.45 -1.90 25.46
CA LEU A 154 1.56 -2.82 25.19
C LEU A 154 1.22 -3.82 24.09
N VAL A 155 -0.05 -4.24 23.97
CA VAL A 155 -0.49 -5.17 22.92
C VAL A 155 -0.12 -4.68 21.52
N ARG A 156 -0.24 -3.38 21.26
CA ARG A 156 0.12 -2.82 19.95
C ARG A 156 1.60 -3.03 19.63
N GLU A 157 2.47 -2.68 20.57
CA GLU A 157 3.93 -2.72 20.43
C GLU A 157 4.47 -4.16 20.38
N TRP A 158 3.96 -5.05 21.23
CA TRP A 158 4.53 -6.39 21.43
C TRP A 158 3.83 -7.51 20.67
N LEU A 159 2.59 -7.30 20.22
CA LEU A 159 1.79 -8.31 19.53
C LEU A 159 1.32 -7.82 18.17
N THR A 160 0.58 -6.70 18.09
CA THR A 160 -0.09 -6.31 16.84
C THR A 160 0.90 -5.91 15.74
N VAL A 161 1.87 -5.03 16.04
CA VAL A 161 2.89 -4.62 15.05
C VAL A 161 3.80 -5.80 14.68
N PRO A 162 4.36 -6.56 15.64
CA PRO A 162 5.20 -7.71 15.32
C PRO A 162 4.47 -8.84 14.56
N ALA A 163 3.15 -9.00 14.75
CA ALA A 163 2.37 -10.03 14.04
C ALA A 163 2.31 -9.81 12.52
N THR A 164 2.48 -8.58 12.06
CA THR A 164 2.61 -8.20 10.64
C THR A 164 4.05 -7.93 10.22
N GLY A 165 5.00 -8.20 11.11
CA GLY A 165 6.42 -7.86 10.98
C GLY A 165 7.25 -8.84 10.15
N SER A 166 8.55 -8.81 10.40
CA SER A 166 9.54 -9.78 9.89
C SER A 166 9.24 -11.21 10.38
N LEU A 167 9.87 -12.23 9.79
CA LEU A 167 9.70 -13.60 10.29
C LEU A 167 10.11 -13.74 11.77
N PRO A 168 11.27 -13.21 12.23
CA PRO A 168 11.61 -13.20 13.65
C PRO A 168 10.60 -12.48 14.54
N GLN A 169 10.03 -11.34 14.11
CA GLN A 169 9.00 -10.62 14.85
C GLN A 169 7.69 -11.41 14.96
N ARG A 170 7.23 -12.02 13.87
CA ARG A 170 6.03 -12.87 13.87
C ARG A 170 6.23 -14.08 14.78
N ARG A 171 7.42 -14.71 14.73
CA ARG A 171 7.79 -15.82 15.61
C ARG A 171 7.82 -15.40 17.08
N LEU A 172 8.36 -14.21 17.38
CA LEU A 172 8.37 -13.65 18.73
C LEU A 172 6.95 -13.39 19.25
N ALA A 173 6.09 -12.81 18.43
CA ALA A 173 4.68 -12.58 18.75
C ALA A 173 3.92 -13.89 19.01
N ALA A 174 4.18 -14.92 18.20
CA ALA A 174 3.59 -16.24 18.39
C ALA A 174 4.07 -16.91 19.68
N ARG A 175 5.36 -16.78 20.02
CA ARG A 175 5.92 -17.22 21.32
C ARG A 175 5.33 -16.46 22.50
N LEU A 176 5.10 -15.15 22.36
CA LEU A 176 4.43 -14.33 23.37
C LEU A 176 3.02 -14.89 23.67
N LEU A 177 2.24 -15.22 22.64
CA LEU A 177 0.90 -15.82 22.81
C LEU A 177 0.97 -17.18 23.50
N GLU A 178 1.91 -18.03 23.11
CA GLU A 178 2.12 -19.34 23.75
C GLU A 178 2.44 -19.23 25.23
N ARG A 179 3.38 -18.34 25.58
CA ARG A 179 3.80 -18.07 26.96
C ARG A 179 2.66 -17.51 27.80
N ALA A 180 1.91 -16.57 27.25
CA ALA A 180 0.74 -16.00 27.91
C ALA A 180 -0.39 -17.03 28.08
N ALA A 181 -0.60 -17.90 27.10
CA ALA A 181 -1.63 -18.94 27.15
C ALA A 181 -1.33 -19.96 28.25
N ARG A 182 -0.05 -20.32 28.41
CA ARG A 182 0.40 -21.18 29.49
C ARG A 182 0.12 -20.57 30.87
N GLU A 183 0.43 -19.29 31.07
CA GLU A 183 0.12 -18.61 32.34
C GLU A 183 -1.40 -18.49 32.54
N ALA A 184 -2.16 -18.12 31.50
CA ALA A 184 -3.62 -17.99 31.57
C ALA A 184 -4.30 -19.32 31.93
N ALA A 185 -3.92 -20.43 31.29
CA ALA A 185 -4.43 -21.75 31.62
C ALA A 185 -4.06 -22.18 33.06
N ARG A 186 -2.83 -21.88 33.51
CA ARG A 186 -2.40 -22.13 34.90
C ARG A 186 -3.23 -21.34 35.91
N ARG A 187 -3.64 -20.10 35.61
CA ARG A 187 -4.50 -19.26 36.48
C ARG A 187 -5.95 -19.71 36.46
N ALA A 188 -6.51 -20.03 35.29
CA ALA A 188 -7.87 -20.52 35.16
C ALA A 188 -8.08 -21.83 35.94
N ASN A 189 -7.11 -22.75 35.89
CA ASN A 189 -7.12 -23.97 36.71
C ASN A 189 -7.09 -23.71 38.23
N ARG A 190 -6.73 -22.50 38.67
CA ARG A 190 -6.80 -22.05 40.08
C ARG A 190 -8.02 -21.17 40.37
N GLY A 191 -8.92 -20.97 39.40
CA GLY A 191 -10.14 -20.16 39.51
C GLY A 191 -9.99 -18.69 39.12
N ASP A 192 -8.91 -18.29 38.45
CA ASP A 192 -8.71 -16.92 37.95
C ASP A 192 -8.78 -16.85 36.41
N ASP A 193 -9.93 -16.45 35.88
CA ASP A 193 -10.19 -16.31 34.44
C ASP A 193 -9.74 -14.97 33.85
N SER A 194 -9.11 -14.09 34.64
CA SER A 194 -8.70 -12.77 34.17
C SER A 194 -7.78 -12.84 32.95
N GLY A 195 -6.91 -13.86 32.89
CA GLY A 195 -6.00 -14.09 31.76
C GLY A 195 -6.72 -14.49 30.47
N LEU A 196 -7.84 -15.20 30.54
CA LEU A 196 -8.63 -15.60 29.36
C LEU A 196 -9.26 -14.39 28.66
N ARG A 197 -9.60 -13.34 29.43
CA ARG A 197 -10.15 -12.09 28.86
C ARG A 197 -9.15 -11.39 27.95
N ALA A 198 -7.84 -11.49 28.21
CA ALA A 198 -6.81 -10.89 27.36
C ALA A 198 -6.79 -11.52 25.95
N PHE A 199 -7.05 -12.83 25.85
CA PHE A 199 -7.14 -13.55 24.57
C PHE A 199 -8.42 -13.23 23.79
N ARG A 200 -9.49 -12.82 24.47
CA ARG A 200 -10.77 -12.41 23.83
C ARG A 200 -10.78 -10.95 23.39
N ALA A 201 -9.78 -10.17 23.77
CA ALA A 201 -9.66 -8.78 23.31
C ALA A 201 -9.44 -8.72 21.80
N ARG A 202 -10.14 -7.79 21.11
CA ARG A 202 -10.13 -7.70 19.64
C ARG A 202 -8.72 -7.63 19.02
N PRO A 203 -7.78 -6.79 19.51
CA PRO A 203 -6.43 -6.73 18.93
C PRO A 203 -5.67 -8.06 19.06
N THR A 204 -5.84 -8.75 20.20
CA THR A 204 -5.22 -10.05 20.44
C THR A 204 -5.81 -11.12 19.52
N LEU A 205 -7.14 -11.17 19.36
CA LEU A 205 -7.81 -12.11 18.45
C LEU A 205 -7.42 -11.90 16.98
N ASP A 206 -7.29 -10.65 16.54
CA ASP A 206 -6.93 -10.36 15.16
C ASP A 206 -5.47 -10.80 14.89
N SER A 207 -4.54 -10.51 15.80
CA SER A 207 -3.15 -11.02 15.72
C SER A 207 -3.07 -12.54 15.84
N TRP A 208 -3.88 -13.16 16.71
CA TRP A 208 -3.98 -14.61 16.83
C TRP A 208 -4.39 -15.26 15.52
N ARG A 209 -5.47 -14.79 14.88
CA ARG A 209 -5.94 -15.33 13.60
C ARG A 209 -4.91 -15.17 12.50
N LEU A 210 -4.23 -14.03 12.46
CA LEU A 210 -3.16 -13.77 11.49
C LEU A 210 -1.99 -14.77 11.66
N LEU A 211 -1.51 -14.95 12.89
CA LEU A 211 -0.36 -15.80 13.20
C LEU A 211 -0.69 -17.30 13.12
N LEU A 212 -1.90 -17.70 13.53
CA LEU A 212 -2.37 -19.07 13.32
C LEU A 212 -2.57 -19.35 11.83
N GLY A 213 -2.99 -18.34 11.05
CA GLY A 213 -3.18 -18.40 9.60
C GLY A 213 -1.89 -18.48 8.77
N GLU A 214 -0.72 -18.34 9.40
CA GLU A 214 0.59 -18.26 8.76
C GLU A 214 1.08 -19.65 8.25
N ARG A 215 1.83 -19.72 7.14
CA ARG A 215 2.25 -20.99 6.50
C ARG A 215 3.59 -21.55 6.99
N GLU A 216 4.49 -20.71 7.50
CA GLU A 216 5.72 -21.07 8.19
C GLU A 216 5.42 -21.74 9.54
N SER A 217 5.83 -23.01 9.64
CA SER A 217 5.74 -23.78 10.87
C SER A 217 6.43 -23.10 12.05
N LEU A 218 7.49 -22.33 11.79
CA LEU A 218 8.21 -21.55 12.80
C LEU A 218 7.30 -20.55 13.55
N VAL A 219 6.20 -20.11 12.94
CA VAL A 219 5.26 -19.14 13.52
C VAL A 219 4.03 -19.86 14.06
N TRP A 220 3.25 -20.52 13.20
CA TRP A 220 1.93 -21.03 13.59
C TRP A 220 2.01 -22.11 14.67
N ARG A 221 3.13 -22.85 14.78
CA ARG A 221 3.30 -23.91 15.78
C ARG A 221 3.15 -23.41 17.23
N HIS A 222 3.61 -22.19 17.50
CA HIS A 222 3.53 -21.58 18.83
C HIS A 222 2.07 -21.22 19.16
N VAL A 223 1.33 -20.67 18.20
CA VAL A 223 -0.10 -20.35 18.37
C VAL A 223 -0.95 -21.62 18.44
N ALA A 224 -0.63 -22.65 17.67
CA ALA A 224 -1.29 -23.95 17.75
C ALA A 224 -1.10 -24.59 19.13
N ARG A 225 0.10 -24.50 19.72
CA ARG A 225 0.35 -24.96 21.10
C ARG A 225 -0.43 -24.13 22.12
N ALA A 226 -0.45 -22.80 21.95
CA ALA A 226 -1.26 -21.89 22.76
C ALA A 226 -2.74 -22.29 22.75
N ARG A 227 -3.30 -22.61 21.57
CA ARG A 227 -4.69 -23.05 21.39
C ARG A 227 -4.98 -24.33 22.15
N GLY A 228 -4.08 -25.32 22.08
CA GLY A 228 -4.21 -26.59 22.80
C GLY A 228 -4.18 -26.41 24.33
N LEU A 229 -3.35 -25.50 24.83
CA LEU A 229 -3.30 -25.16 26.26
C LEU A 229 -4.59 -24.50 26.75
N LEU A 230 -5.13 -23.54 25.98
CA LEU A 230 -6.37 -22.83 26.32
C LEU A 230 -7.63 -23.72 26.20
N ALA A 231 -7.65 -24.67 25.26
CA ALA A 231 -8.76 -25.59 25.06
C ALA A 231 -9.07 -26.49 26.28
N SER A 232 -8.17 -26.54 27.26
CA SER A 232 -8.38 -27.25 28.52
C SER A 232 -9.26 -26.52 29.52
N VAL A 233 -9.32 -25.20 29.43
CA VAL A 233 -10.00 -24.31 30.39
C VAL A 233 -11.12 -23.49 29.75
N ASP A 234 -11.20 -23.46 28.43
CA ASP A 234 -12.18 -22.68 27.67
C ASP A 234 -12.66 -23.49 26.44
N SER A 235 -13.97 -23.77 26.40
CA SER A 235 -14.62 -24.65 25.42
C SER A 235 -14.56 -24.10 23.99
N ASP A 236 -14.54 -22.78 23.82
CA ASP A 236 -14.57 -22.14 22.49
C ASP A 236 -13.35 -22.57 21.65
N TRP A 237 -12.18 -22.68 22.29
CA TRP A 237 -10.95 -23.14 21.63
C TRP A 237 -10.98 -24.63 21.31
N SER A 238 -11.63 -25.44 22.16
CA SER A 238 -11.82 -26.87 21.88
C SER A 238 -12.73 -27.04 20.65
N GLU A 239 -13.84 -26.31 20.58
CA GLU A 239 -14.76 -26.35 19.43
C GLU A 239 -14.10 -25.89 18.13
N GLU A 240 -13.22 -24.88 18.20
CA GLU A 240 -12.41 -24.46 17.05
C GLU A 240 -11.45 -25.55 16.55
N ILE A 241 -10.78 -26.28 17.46
CA ILE A 241 -9.93 -27.42 17.08
C ILE A 241 -10.77 -28.49 16.37
N GLU A 242 -11.96 -28.82 16.88
CA GLU A 242 -12.85 -29.80 16.25
C GLU A 242 -13.33 -29.37 14.88
N ARG A 243 -13.73 -28.10 14.74
CA ARG A 243 -14.17 -27.54 13.47
C ARG A 243 -13.07 -27.64 12.43
N ASP A 244 -11.85 -27.28 12.80
CA ASP A 244 -10.69 -27.32 11.90
C ASP A 244 -10.28 -28.77 11.55
N LEU A 245 -10.66 -29.77 12.36
CA LEU A 245 -10.54 -31.21 12.07
C LEU A 245 -11.74 -31.78 11.29
N SER A 246 -12.56 -30.95 10.65
CA SER A 246 -13.58 -31.43 9.72
C SER A 246 -12.95 -31.78 8.34
N PRO A 247 -13.38 -32.85 7.66
CA PRO A 247 -12.95 -33.19 6.30
C PRO A 247 -13.21 -32.10 5.24
N SER A 248 -13.99 -31.07 5.56
CA SER A 248 -14.30 -29.93 4.69
C SER A 248 -13.20 -28.85 4.64
N PHE A 249 -12.23 -28.89 5.55
CA PHE A 249 -11.14 -27.91 5.62
C PHE A 249 -9.90 -28.36 4.84
N SER A 250 -8.89 -27.50 4.73
CA SER A 250 -7.68 -27.81 3.97
C SER A 250 -6.63 -28.54 4.84
N PRO A 251 -5.62 -29.18 4.22
CA PRO A 251 -4.48 -29.76 4.94
C PRO A 251 -3.79 -28.80 5.90
N THR A 252 -3.84 -27.50 5.63
CA THR A 252 -3.20 -26.50 6.48
C THR A 252 -3.91 -26.34 7.82
N GLU A 253 -5.25 -26.31 7.82
CA GLU A 253 -6.03 -26.29 9.06
C GLU A 253 -5.88 -27.61 9.83
N TRP A 254 -5.90 -28.75 9.13
CA TRP A 254 -5.71 -30.07 9.76
C TRP A 254 -4.40 -30.16 10.52
N ARG A 255 -3.28 -29.77 9.90
CA ARG A 255 -1.94 -29.78 10.54
C ARG A 255 -1.90 -28.91 11.80
N ARG A 256 -2.46 -27.70 11.76
CA ARG A 256 -2.51 -26.78 12.92
C ARG A 256 -3.39 -27.33 14.04
N ALA A 257 -4.52 -27.93 13.71
CA ALA A 257 -5.42 -28.55 14.67
C ALA A 257 -4.81 -29.80 15.31
N ALA A 258 -4.08 -30.60 14.54
CA ALA A 258 -3.33 -31.75 15.04
C ALA A 258 -2.25 -31.34 16.07
N ALA A 259 -1.49 -30.28 15.79
CA ALA A 259 -0.53 -29.72 16.74
C ALA A 259 -1.20 -29.22 18.04
N SER A 260 -2.36 -28.58 17.93
CA SER A 260 -3.16 -28.17 19.10
C SER A 260 -3.66 -29.37 19.91
N LEU A 261 -4.08 -30.44 19.24
CA LEU A 261 -4.56 -31.65 19.89
C LEU A 261 -3.43 -32.35 20.68
N ALA A 262 -2.23 -32.44 20.11
CA ALA A 262 -1.06 -32.98 20.82
C ALA A 262 -0.68 -32.12 22.04
N ALA A 263 -0.77 -30.79 21.94
CA ALA A 263 -0.51 -29.89 23.06
C ALA A 263 -1.53 -30.04 24.22
N ARG A 264 -2.77 -30.44 23.93
CA ARG A 264 -3.83 -30.64 24.92
C ARG A 264 -3.54 -31.79 25.89
N ILE A 265 -2.66 -32.73 25.53
CA ILE A 265 -2.18 -33.82 26.42
C ILE A 265 -1.65 -33.26 27.74
N ALA A 266 -1.07 -32.06 27.74
CA ALA A 266 -0.58 -31.39 28.96
C ALA A 266 -1.66 -31.16 30.04
N SER A 267 -2.94 -31.22 29.65
CA SER A 267 -4.08 -30.93 30.52
C SER A 267 -5.05 -32.10 30.68
N ASP A 268 -5.19 -32.93 29.64
CA ASP A 268 -6.06 -34.10 29.61
C ASP A 268 -5.31 -35.25 28.92
N PRO A 269 -4.42 -35.95 29.64
CA PRO A 269 -3.42 -36.81 29.01
C PRO A 269 -4.03 -38.03 28.34
N ARG A 270 -4.98 -38.69 29.02
CA ARG A 270 -5.63 -39.91 28.54
C ARG A 270 -6.52 -39.63 27.32
N SER A 271 -7.38 -38.63 27.41
CA SER A 271 -8.27 -38.26 26.30
C SER A 271 -7.45 -37.68 25.15
N GLY A 272 -6.50 -36.78 25.44
CA GLY A 272 -5.65 -36.15 24.44
C GLY A 272 -4.88 -37.18 23.60
N LEU A 273 -4.21 -38.13 24.25
CA LEU A 273 -3.47 -39.19 23.56
C LEU A 273 -4.39 -40.08 22.72
N LEU A 274 -5.54 -40.49 23.27
CA LEU A 274 -6.52 -41.30 22.55
C LEU A 274 -7.02 -40.59 21.28
N ARG A 275 -7.27 -39.29 21.36
CA ARG A 275 -7.75 -38.49 20.23
C ARG A 275 -6.66 -38.26 19.19
N CYS A 276 -5.41 -38.06 19.60
CA CYS A 276 -4.27 -38.03 18.68
C CYS A 276 -4.18 -39.35 17.89
N LYS A 277 -4.25 -40.50 18.56
CA LYS A 277 -4.21 -41.82 17.91
C LYS A 277 -5.41 -42.04 16.99
N ALA A 278 -6.61 -41.62 17.40
CA ALA A 278 -7.79 -41.68 16.55
C ALA A 278 -7.64 -40.86 15.26
N LEU A 279 -7.03 -39.67 15.33
CA LEU A 279 -6.76 -38.85 14.16
C LEU A 279 -5.73 -39.50 13.22
N LEU A 280 -4.66 -40.10 13.78
CA LEU A 280 -3.65 -40.84 13.01
C LEU A 280 -4.20 -42.11 12.34
N GLY A 281 -5.27 -42.70 12.88
CA GLY A 281 -6.00 -43.82 12.27
C GLY A 281 -7.17 -43.42 11.38
N GLY A 282 -7.41 -42.11 11.18
CA GLY A 282 -8.61 -41.59 10.53
C GLY A 282 -8.44 -41.17 9.07
N GLU A 283 -9.55 -40.73 8.45
CA GLU A 283 -9.59 -40.30 7.06
C GLU A 283 -8.70 -39.06 6.79
N ILE A 284 -8.59 -38.14 7.74
CA ILE A 284 -7.80 -36.91 7.59
C ILE A 284 -6.32 -37.25 7.43
N PHE A 285 -5.78 -38.14 8.26
CA PHE A 285 -4.39 -38.58 8.14
C PHE A 285 -4.14 -39.33 6.82
N ALA A 286 -5.10 -40.16 6.38
CA ALA A 286 -5.01 -40.83 5.09
C ALA A 286 -4.95 -39.85 3.90
N ARG A 287 -5.58 -38.68 4.02
CA ARG A 287 -5.54 -37.60 3.02
C ARG A 287 -4.30 -36.72 3.13
N ASP A 288 -3.80 -36.47 4.33
CA ASP A 288 -2.60 -35.67 4.58
C ASP A 288 -1.70 -36.28 5.68
N PRO A 289 -0.70 -37.11 5.31
CA PRO A 289 0.25 -37.68 6.27
C PRO A 289 1.08 -36.62 7.03
N GLY A 290 1.17 -35.39 6.50
CA GLY A 290 1.85 -34.27 7.17
C GLY A 290 1.22 -33.85 8.50
N VAL A 291 0.02 -34.36 8.82
CA VAL A 291 -0.57 -34.28 10.16
C VAL A 291 0.37 -34.85 11.23
N ALA A 292 1.10 -35.94 10.95
CA ALA A 292 2.01 -36.54 11.92
C ALA A 292 3.20 -35.62 12.25
N SER A 293 3.86 -35.04 11.24
CA SER A 293 4.95 -34.09 11.46
C SER A 293 4.49 -32.82 12.16
N ALA A 294 3.27 -32.35 11.86
CA ALA A 294 2.68 -31.21 12.55
C ALA A 294 2.41 -31.48 14.04
N MET A 295 1.93 -32.68 14.40
CA MET A 295 1.69 -33.07 15.80
C MET A 295 2.95 -33.02 16.66
N VAL A 296 4.14 -33.30 16.08
CA VAL A 296 5.41 -33.24 16.81
C VAL A 296 5.58 -31.88 17.50
N TYR A 297 5.19 -30.78 16.84
CA TYR A 297 5.30 -29.45 17.42
C TYR A 297 4.39 -29.19 18.64
N GLY A 298 3.39 -30.04 18.91
CA GLY A 298 2.59 -29.99 20.13
C GLY A 298 3.23 -30.67 21.34
N LEU A 299 4.15 -31.61 21.11
CA LEU A 299 4.77 -32.45 22.14
C LEU A 299 5.44 -31.69 23.30
N PRO A 300 6.08 -30.52 23.12
CA PRO A 300 6.73 -29.85 24.25
C PRO A 300 5.80 -29.51 25.39
N ALA A 301 4.54 -29.13 25.13
CA ALA A 301 3.58 -28.89 26.21
C ALA A 301 3.24 -30.19 26.96
N ALA A 302 3.07 -31.29 26.22
CA ALA A 302 2.78 -32.60 26.80
C ALA A 302 3.95 -33.10 27.65
N ALA A 303 5.17 -33.01 27.12
CA ALA A 303 6.40 -33.50 27.75
C ALA A 303 6.71 -32.84 29.10
N GLU A 304 6.18 -31.65 29.38
CA GLU A 304 6.39 -30.96 30.65
C GLU A 304 5.54 -31.52 31.79
N VAL A 305 4.36 -32.06 31.47
CA VAL A 305 3.39 -32.52 32.47
C VAL A 305 3.35 -34.05 32.49
N GLU A 306 3.35 -34.68 31.32
CA GLU A 306 3.17 -36.12 31.11
C GLU A 306 4.18 -36.63 30.07
N VAL A 307 5.40 -36.87 30.54
CA VAL A 307 6.53 -37.31 29.71
C VAL A 307 6.20 -38.62 28.99
N ASP A 308 5.61 -39.60 29.67
CA ASP A 308 5.36 -40.94 29.12
C ASP A 308 4.39 -40.89 27.93
N ALA A 309 3.28 -40.17 28.07
CA ALA A 309 2.31 -40.00 26.97
C ALA A 309 2.91 -39.24 25.78
N ALA A 310 3.79 -38.27 26.05
CA ALA A 310 4.48 -37.50 25.01
C ALA A 310 5.53 -38.34 24.27
N VAL A 311 6.28 -39.20 24.98
CA VAL A 311 7.25 -40.13 24.38
C VAL A 311 6.54 -41.21 23.57
N GLU A 312 5.46 -41.78 24.10
CA GLU A 312 4.63 -42.75 23.39
C GLU A 312 4.12 -42.18 22.06
N LEU A 313 3.52 -40.98 22.10
CA LEU A 313 3.07 -40.30 20.89
C LEU A 313 4.24 -39.99 19.95
N ALA A 314 5.40 -39.57 20.46
CA ALA A 314 6.55 -39.27 19.61
C ALA A 314 7.01 -40.50 18.80
N SER A 315 7.08 -41.67 19.41
CA SER A 315 7.43 -42.92 18.71
C SER A 315 6.42 -43.27 17.61
N ASP A 316 5.11 -43.10 17.88
CA ASP A 316 4.05 -43.29 16.89
C ASP A 316 4.20 -42.29 15.72
N LEU A 317 4.46 -41.01 16.03
CA LEU A 317 4.62 -39.94 15.03
C LEU A 317 5.85 -40.12 14.16
N ILE A 318 6.98 -40.55 14.71
CA ILE A 318 8.20 -40.86 13.95
C ILE A 318 7.94 -42.04 13.00
N GLY A 319 7.27 -43.09 13.48
CA GLY A 319 6.89 -44.25 12.67
C GLY A 319 6.04 -43.90 11.45
N LEU A 320 5.17 -42.90 11.56
CA LEU A 320 4.21 -42.51 10.53
C LEU A 320 4.67 -41.32 9.66
N GLY A 321 5.40 -40.38 10.23
CA GLY A 321 5.72 -39.08 9.61
C GLY A 321 7.08 -39.00 8.90
N GLY A 322 7.94 -40.01 9.04
CA GLY A 322 9.21 -40.11 8.30
C GLY A 322 10.13 -38.90 8.49
N LEU A 323 10.69 -38.40 7.38
CA LEU A 323 11.67 -37.30 7.39
C LEU A 323 11.13 -36.00 8.00
N ASP A 324 9.89 -35.61 7.69
CA ASP A 324 9.32 -34.35 8.18
C ASP A 324 9.13 -34.38 9.71
N ALA A 325 8.72 -35.53 10.27
CA ALA A 325 8.60 -35.71 11.71
C ALA A 325 9.97 -35.74 12.39
N ALA A 326 10.98 -36.34 11.75
CA ALA A 326 12.36 -36.33 12.22
C ALA A 326 12.94 -34.90 12.25
N GLU A 327 12.72 -34.10 11.21
CA GLU A 327 13.11 -32.68 11.18
C GLU A 327 12.44 -31.87 12.30
N ALA A 328 11.13 -32.07 12.49
CA ALA A 328 10.42 -31.41 13.58
C ALA A 328 10.98 -31.81 14.97
N LEU A 329 11.37 -33.08 15.17
CA LEU A 329 11.96 -33.55 16.42
C LEU A 329 13.36 -32.94 16.66
N VAL A 330 14.18 -32.82 15.61
CA VAL A 330 15.47 -32.12 15.66
C VAL A 330 15.29 -30.68 16.14
N ASP A 331 14.32 -29.96 15.58
CA ASP A 331 14.04 -28.58 15.97
C ASP A 331 13.74 -28.46 17.46
N LEU A 332 12.89 -29.35 17.99
CA LEU A 332 12.54 -29.37 19.41
C LEU A 332 13.73 -29.69 20.30
N ARG A 333 14.57 -30.65 19.90
CA ARG A 333 15.75 -31.08 20.68
C ARG A 333 16.80 -29.98 20.74
N LEU A 334 17.09 -29.34 19.61
CA LEU A 334 18.05 -28.23 19.54
C LEU A 334 17.57 -27.00 20.32
N GLU A 335 16.27 -26.69 20.28
CA GLU A 335 15.67 -25.63 21.11
C GLU A 335 15.61 -26.01 22.61
N GLY A 336 15.92 -27.26 22.99
CA GLY A 336 15.86 -27.74 24.37
C GLY A 336 14.43 -27.84 24.91
N LEU A 337 13.45 -28.04 24.01
CA LEU A 337 12.04 -28.18 24.32
C LEU A 337 11.64 -29.62 24.65
N VAL A 338 12.47 -30.60 24.28
CA VAL A 338 12.33 -32.01 24.65
C VAL A 338 13.60 -32.50 25.33
N GLY A 339 13.42 -33.33 26.36
CA GLY A 339 14.51 -33.83 27.21
C GLY A 339 15.11 -35.17 26.74
N PRO A 340 16.05 -35.73 27.54
CA PRO A 340 16.68 -37.03 27.25
C PRO A 340 15.71 -38.20 27.07
N ALA A 341 14.49 -38.11 27.61
CA ALA A 341 13.45 -39.13 27.48
C ALA A 341 13.06 -39.40 26.01
N PHE A 342 13.28 -38.45 25.09
CA PHE A 342 13.00 -38.59 23.67
C PHE A 342 14.16 -39.24 22.88
N SER A 343 15.23 -39.69 23.54
CA SER A 343 16.40 -40.24 22.84
C SER A 343 16.06 -41.52 22.06
N GLU A 344 15.18 -42.38 22.58
CA GLU A 344 14.75 -43.58 21.85
C GLU A 344 14.00 -43.23 20.56
N ALA A 345 13.08 -42.27 20.60
CA ALA A 345 12.38 -41.77 19.41
C ALA A 345 13.37 -41.10 18.42
N ALA A 346 14.40 -40.41 18.92
CA ALA A 346 15.44 -39.82 18.09
C ALA A 346 16.33 -40.88 17.41
N ASP A 347 16.72 -41.92 18.14
CA ASP A 347 17.50 -43.06 17.64
C ASP A 347 16.69 -43.84 16.60
N GLN A 348 15.40 -44.06 16.86
CA GLN A 348 14.45 -44.66 15.91
C GLN A 348 14.38 -43.84 14.62
N ALA A 349 14.22 -42.52 14.72
CA ALA A 349 14.16 -41.63 13.55
C ALA A 349 15.48 -41.66 12.76
N ALA A 350 16.64 -41.59 13.44
CA ALA A 350 17.94 -41.65 12.79
C ALA A 350 18.16 -42.99 12.06
N ALA A 351 17.77 -44.11 12.67
CA ALA A 351 17.85 -45.43 12.05
C ALA A 351 16.96 -45.55 10.81
N GLN A 352 15.74 -45.01 10.85
CA GLN A 352 14.84 -44.96 9.69
C GLN A 352 15.40 -44.14 8.53
N LEU A 353 16.01 -43.00 8.83
CA LEU A 353 16.64 -42.14 7.82
C LEU A 353 17.87 -42.81 7.18
N ALA A 354 18.68 -43.49 7.99
CA ALA A 354 19.85 -44.23 7.51
C ALA A 354 19.47 -45.45 6.65
N ALA A 355 18.32 -46.08 6.92
CA ALA A 355 17.81 -47.21 6.15
C ALA A 355 17.11 -46.81 4.84
N ALA A 356 16.87 -45.52 4.61
CA ALA A 356 16.16 -45.05 3.42
C ALA A 356 16.97 -45.30 2.13
N PRO A 357 16.34 -45.70 1.02
CA PRO A 357 17.04 -46.01 -0.22
C PRO A 357 17.73 -44.78 -0.82
N ALA A 358 18.80 -45.04 -1.60
CA ALA A 358 19.51 -44.03 -2.36
C ALA A 358 18.56 -43.28 -3.30
N HIS A 359 18.78 -41.98 -3.46
CA HIS A 359 17.92 -41.09 -4.21
C HIS A 359 18.76 -40.24 -5.17
N ILE A 360 18.21 -39.90 -6.34
CA ILE A 360 18.92 -39.11 -7.37
C ILE A 360 19.11 -37.65 -6.92
N ASP A 361 18.22 -37.15 -6.06
CA ASP A 361 18.37 -35.85 -5.39
C ASP A 361 19.37 -35.94 -4.22
N ASP A 362 20.61 -35.53 -4.46
CA ASP A 362 21.67 -35.44 -3.45
C ASP A 362 21.39 -34.42 -2.33
N GLY A 363 20.54 -33.42 -2.56
CA GLY A 363 20.08 -32.48 -1.54
C GLY A 363 19.20 -33.20 -0.53
N LEU A 364 18.36 -34.13 -0.98
CA LEU A 364 17.56 -34.98 -0.11
C LEU A 364 18.44 -35.96 0.69
N LEU A 365 19.48 -36.52 0.07
CA LEU A 365 20.47 -37.35 0.79
C LEU A 365 21.18 -36.53 1.88
N SER A 366 21.66 -35.34 1.54
CA SER A 366 22.33 -34.42 2.47
C SER A 366 21.41 -34.02 3.64
N LEU A 367 20.12 -33.81 3.35
CA LEU A 367 19.11 -33.50 4.35
C LEU A 367 18.92 -34.67 5.32
N ARG A 368 18.78 -35.90 4.81
CA ARG A 368 18.64 -37.10 5.65
C ARG A 368 19.88 -37.34 6.52
N GLU A 369 21.08 -37.22 5.95
CA GLU A 369 22.35 -37.35 6.67
C GLU A 369 22.47 -36.30 7.78
N ALA A 370 22.16 -35.03 7.48
CA ALA A 370 22.19 -33.94 8.46
C ALA A 370 21.20 -34.16 9.60
N VAL A 371 19.95 -34.53 9.29
CA VAL A 371 18.91 -34.79 10.30
C VAL A 371 19.29 -35.98 11.20
N ALA A 372 19.76 -37.09 10.61
CA ALA A 372 20.21 -38.25 11.37
C ALA A 372 21.40 -37.91 12.31
N THR A 373 22.34 -37.10 11.84
CA THR A 373 23.48 -36.61 12.64
C THR A 373 22.99 -35.76 13.81
N GLU A 374 22.10 -34.80 13.57
CA GLU A 374 21.60 -33.89 14.60
C GLU A 374 20.73 -34.59 15.65
N LEU A 375 20.00 -35.66 15.27
CA LEU A 375 19.22 -36.48 16.20
C LEU A 375 20.10 -37.23 17.20
N THR A 376 21.19 -37.82 16.72
CA THR A 376 22.09 -38.68 17.50
C THR A 376 23.18 -37.89 18.23
N ALA A 377 23.48 -36.68 17.78
CA ALA A 377 24.48 -35.83 18.40
C ALA A 377 24.11 -35.41 19.83
N SER A 378 25.13 -35.36 20.68
CA SER A 378 25.08 -34.69 21.96
C SER A 378 25.15 -33.17 21.75
N LEU A 379 24.26 -32.42 22.39
CA LEU A 379 24.25 -30.95 22.33
C LEU A 379 25.56 -30.29 22.81
N LYS A 380 26.38 -31.03 23.58
CA LYS A 380 27.70 -30.57 24.04
C LYS A 380 28.79 -30.73 22.98
N ASP A 381 28.62 -31.70 22.08
CA ASP A 381 29.64 -32.13 21.12
C ASP A 381 29.35 -31.66 19.69
N HIS A 382 28.15 -31.09 19.45
CA HIS A 382 27.76 -30.53 18.16
C HIS A 382 28.33 -29.11 17.96
N ASP A 383 29.23 -28.95 17.00
CA ASP A 383 29.96 -27.69 16.72
C ASP A 383 29.36 -26.88 15.56
N SER A 384 28.04 -26.93 15.39
CA SER A 384 27.33 -26.12 14.37
C SER A 384 27.06 -24.70 14.85
N ALA A 385 26.85 -23.78 13.91
CA ALA A 385 26.45 -22.40 14.19
C ALA A 385 25.14 -22.36 14.98
N ARG A 386 24.14 -23.15 14.59
CA ARG A 386 22.87 -23.27 15.32
C ARG A 386 23.08 -23.69 16.78
N ALA A 387 23.94 -24.68 17.03
CA ALA A 387 24.23 -25.14 18.39
C ALA A 387 24.97 -24.05 19.21
N ALA A 388 25.88 -23.31 18.59
CA ALA A 388 26.59 -22.20 19.23
C ALA A 388 25.64 -21.06 19.63
N VAL A 389 24.66 -20.69 18.77
CA VAL A 389 23.62 -19.71 19.10
C VAL A 389 22.79 -20.16 20.30
N VAL A 390 22.36 -21.43 20.33
CA VAL A 390 21.60 -21.98 21.46
C VAL A 390 22.41 -21.93 22.77
N ARG A 391 23.72 -22.24 22.73
CA ARG A 391 24.61 -22.12 23.89
C ARG A 391 24.72 -20.67 24.39
N ALA A 392 24.83 -19.70 23.47
CA ALA A 392 24.85 -18.28 23.82
C ALA A 392 23.52 -17.81 24.43
N LEU A 393 22.38 -18.24 23.88
CA LEU A 393 21.06 -17.97 24.44
C LEU A 393 20.91 -18.57 25.84
N ARG A 394 21.37 -19.79 26.10
CA ARG A 394 21.35 -20.39 27.45
C ARG A 394 22.27 -19.63 28.41
N ALA A 395 23.41 -19.13 27.96
CA ALA A 395 24.32 -18.33 28.77
C ALA A 395 23.69 -17.00 29.23
N PHE A 396 22.75 -16.43 28.45
CA PHE A 396 21.99 -15.24 28.85
C PHE A 396 21.15 -15.45 30.11
N ALA A 397 20.71 -16.69 30.39
CA ALA A 397 19.99 -17.00 31.64
C ALA A 397 20.90 -16.93 32.88
N GLY A 398 22.20 -17.17 32.72
CA GLY A 398 23.16 -17.30 33.82
C GLY A 398 24.06 -16.08 34.06
N LYS A 399 25.10 -16.26 34.88
CA LYS A 399 26.07 -15.22 35.28
C LYS A 399 27.47 -15.34 34.65
N GLY A 400 27.70 -16.20 33.63
CA GLY A 400 29.05 -16.48 33.12
C GLY A 400 29.16 -16.65 31.60
N GLU A 401 30.31 -16.23 31.05
CA GLU A 401 30.80 -16.41 29.66
C GLU A 401 29.91 -15.85 28.51
N LEU A 402 28.87 -15.06 28.79
CA LEU A 402 27.95 -14.59 27.73
C LEU A 402 28.67 -13.95 26.53
N ARG A 403 29.66 -13.08 26.77
CA ARG A 403 30.44 -12.44 25.70
C ARG A 403 31.22 -13.45 24.87
N ASP A 404 31.90 -14.39 25.51
CA ASP A 404 32.70 -15.43 24.84
C ASP A 404 31.80 -16.37 24.02
N ARG A 405 30.61 -16.68 24.53
CA ARG A 405 29.62 -17.49 23.81
C ARG A 405 29.02 -16.78 22.61
N ILE A 406 28.78 -15.47 22.70
CA ILE A 406 28.36 -14.64 21.56
C ILE A 406 29.45 -14.63 20.48
N GLU A 407 30.71 -14.41 20.86
CA GLU A 407 31.84 -14.40 19.91
C GLU A 407 32.01 -15.76 19.23
N HIS A 408 31.93 -16.85 19.99
CA HIS A 408 31.99 -18.20 19.44
C HIS A 408 30.83 -18.48 18.46
N ALA A 409 29.62 -17.99 18.74
CA ALA A 409 28.48 -18.11 17.83
C ALA A 409 28.71 -17.32 16.53
N LEU A 410 29.20 -16.08 16.60
CA LEU A 410 29.54 -15.28 15.42
C LEU A 410 30.60 -15.98 14.56
N LYS A 411 31.66 -16.49 15.18
CA LYS A 411 32.73 -17.20 14.47
C LYS A 411 32.23 -18.49 13.78
N ALA A 412 31.30 -19.20 14.42
CA ALA A 412 30.69 -20.39 13.82
C ALA A 412 29.85 -20.02 12.58
N ILE A 413 29.07 -18.93 12.64
CA ILE A 413 28.31 -18.41 11.49
C ILE A 413 29.27 -17.96 10.37
N GLU A 414 30.35 -17.25 10.68
CA GLU A 414 31.38 -16.84 9.70
C GLU A 414 32.04 -18.06 9.02
N THR A 415 32.28 -19.12 9.78
CA THR A 415 32.86 -20.37 9.26
C THR A 415 31.88 -21.08 8.32
N ALA A 416 30.59 -21.14 8.69
CA ALA A 416 29.55 -21.68 7.84
C ALA A 416 29.41 -20.86 6.53
N MET A 417 29.44 -19.52 6.62
CA MET A 417 29.40 -18.63 5.45
C MET A 417 30.60 -18.86 4.52
N THR A 418 31.81 -18.95 5.07
CA THR A 418 33.03 -19.21 4.30
C THR A 418 32.98 -20.59 3.61
N THR A 419 32.43 -21.59 4.30
CA THR A 419 32.21 -22.92 3.73
C THR A 419 31.23 -22.88 2.56
N LEU A 420 30.12 -22.13 2.71
CA LEU A 420 29.11 -21.97 1.67
C LEU A 420 29.67 -21.27 0.42
N GLU A 421 30.49 -20.25 0.59
CA GLU A 421 31.14 -19.52 -0.53
C GLU A 421 32.12 -20.40 -1.30
N ALA A 422 32.81 -21.33 -0.62
CA ALA A 422 33.80 -22.21 -1.24
C ALA A 422 33.18 -23.33 -2.10
N CYS A 423 31.92 -23.70 -1.88
CA CYS A 423 31.28 -24.84 -2.55
C CYS A 423 30.77 -24.50 -3.96
N ARG A 424 30.96 -25.39 -4.94
CA ARG A 424 30.45 -25.26 -6.31
C ARG A 424 29.31 -26.25 -6.57
N ASP A 425 28.48 -25.91 -7.56
CA ASP A 425 27.33 -26.76 -7.93
C ASP A 425 27.72 -27.89 -8.90
N SER A 426 28.92 -27.86 -9.45
CA SER A 426 29.43 -28.87 -10.38
C SER A 426 29.85 -30.18 -9.70
N ASP A 427 30.20 -30.15 -8.41
CA ASP A 427 30.66 -31.31 -7.65
C ASP A 427 29.62 -31.76 -6.62
N GLU A 428 29.36 -33.07 -6.55
CA GLU A 428 28.35 -33.61 -5.64
C GLU A 428 28.73 -33.40 -4.18
N GLY A 429 29.97 -33.68 -3.78
CA GLY A 429 30.43 -33.50 -2.41
C GLY A 429 30.40 -32.04 -1.97
N GLU A 430 30.73 -31.11 -2.86
CA GLU A 430 30.59 -29.67 -2.62
C GLU A 430 29.12 -29.24 -2.51
N ARG A 431 28.21 -29.74 -3.36
CA ARG A 431 26.77 -29.46 -3.21
C ARG A 431 26.24 -29.92 -1.86
N ARG A 432 26.61 -31.11 -1.40
CA ARG A 432 26.19 -31.63 -0.09
C ARG A 432 26.70 -30.77 1.06
N ARG A 433 27.99 -30.39 1.03
CA ARG A 433 28.60 -29.49 2.03
C ARG A 433 27.96 -28.09 2.02
N GLY A 434 27.72 -27.54 0.83
CA GLY A 434 27.04 -26.25 0.67
C GLY A 434 25.60 -26.29 1.17
N PHE A 435 24.87 -27.38 0.93
CA PHE A 435 23.52 -27.58 1.48
C PHE A 435 23.52 -27.55 3.00
N ALA A 436 24.42 -28.29 3.65
CA ALA A 436 24.54 -28.33 5.10
C ALA A 436 24.90 -26.95 5.69
N ALA A 437 25.87 -26.26 5.08
CA ALA A 437 26.24 -24.90 5.50
C ALA A 437 25.08 -23.90 5.36
N LEU A 438 24.32 -23.96 4.27
CA LEU A 438 23.15 -23.11 4.07
C LEU A 438 22.05 -23.39 5.10
N ARG A 439 21.77 -24.67 5.39
CA ARG A 439 20.81 -25.07 6.43
C ARG A 439 21.20 -24.52 7.81
N ASP A 440 22.49 -24.61 8.16
CA ASP A 440 22.98 -24.13 9.45
C ASP A 440 22.93 -22.59 9.54
N LEU A 441 23.26 -21.88 8.45
CA LEU A 441 23.11 -20.42 8.36
C LEU A 441 21.64 -19.99 8.43
N ASP A 442 20.74 -20.64 7.71
CA ASP A 442 19.31 -20.35 7.71
C ASP A 442 18.76 -20.41 9.14
N ALA A 443 19.05 -21.50 9.86
CA ALA A 443 18.56 -21.72 11.22
C ALA A 443 19.24 -20.83 12.29
N SER A 444 20.50 -20.45 12.10
CA SER A 444 21.27 -19.64 13.08
C SER A 444 21.18 -18.14 12.85
N LEU A 445 20.92 -17.69 11.62
CA LEU A 445 20.93 -16.29 11.21
C LEU A 445 19.54 -15.77 10.81
N LEU A 446 18.77 -16.52 10.01
CA LEU A 446 17.56 -16.01 9.35
C LEU A 446 16.27 -16.36 10.10
N GLU A 447 16.18 -17.59 10.62
CA GLU A 447 15.00 -18.08 11.34
C GLU A 447 14.87 -17.48 12.75
N THR A 448 15.94 -16.89 13.29
CA THR A 448 16.01 -16.39 14.68
C THR A 448 16.70 -15.03 14.76
N SER A 449 16.20 -14.15 15.64
CA SER A 449 16.86 -12.90 16.00
C SER A 449 17.87 -13.03 17.14
N ALA A 450 18.05 -14.23 17.72
CA ALA A 450 18.80 -14.44 18.96
C ALA A 450 20.19 -13.78 18.97
N VAL A 451 20.99 -13.94 17.92
CA VAL A 451 22.35 -13.34 17.84
C VAL A 451 22.27 -11.81 17.84
N ARG A 452 21.37 -11.24 17.02
CA ARG A 452 21.13 -9.79 17.00
C ARG A 452 20.69 -9.29 18.38
N ASP A 453 19.71 -9.95 18.99
CA ASP A 453 19.18 -9.56 20.29
C ASP A 453 20.25 -9.65 21.40
N LEU A 454 21.11 -10.67 21.37
CA LEU A 454 22.25 -10.80 22.30
C LEU A 454 23.26 -9.66 22.14
N LEU A 455 23.57 -9.27 20.90
CA LEU A 455 24.46 -8.17 20.59
C LEU A 455 23.89 -6.83 21.04
N VAL A 456 22.61 -6.56 20.74
CA VAL A 456 21.89 -5.35 21.19
C VAL A 456 21.82 -5.30 22.72
N ALA A 457 21.44 -6.41 23.37
CA ALA A 457 21.32 -6.49 24.83
C ALA A 457 22.66 -6.27 25.55
N THR A 458 23.78 -6.63 24.93
CA THR A 458 25.13 -6.44 25.47
C THR A 458 25.81 -5.14 25.01
N GLY A 459 25.23 -4.42 24.04
CA GLY A 459 25.82 -3.21 23.46
C GLY A 459 27.08 -3.50 22.63
N ASN A 460 27.11 -4.62 21.90
CA ASN A 460 28.24 -5.02 21.06
C ASN A 460 28.07 -4.55 19.61
N ASP A 461 28.40 -3.28 19.37
CA ASP A 461 28.27 -2.64 18.05
C ASP A 461 29.17 -3.26 16.97
N ASP A 462 30.31 -3.86 17.37
CA ASP A 462 31.22 -4.53 16.44
C ASP A 462 30.63 -5.83 15.90
N GLY A 463 30.05 -6.64 16.78
CA GLY A 463 29.33 -7.84 16.38
C GLY A 463 28.11 -7.51 15.50
N LEU A 464 27.42 -6.39 15.72
CA LEU A 464 26.33 -5.94 14.85
C LEU A 464 26.83 -5.63 13.43
N ARG A 465 27.97 -4.95 13.28
CA ARG A 465 28.57 -4.70 11.96
C ARG A 465 28.98 -5.99 11.24
N ARG A 466 29.57 -6.95 11.96
CA ARG A 466 29.91 -8.28 11.40
C ARG A 466 28.67 -9.05 10.98
N LEU A 467 27.59 -8.96 11.76
CA LEU A 467 26.31 -9.57 11.43
C LEU A 467 25.72 -8.99 10.13
N ASP A 468 25.76 -7.66 9.98
CA ASP A 468 25.30 -6.99 8.76
C ASP A 468 26.12 -7.40 7.52
N ASP A 469 27.45 -7.59 7.65
CA ASP A 469 28.30 -8.12 6.57
C ASP A 469 27.89 -9.54 6.17
N LEU A 470 27.61 -10.41 7.14
CA LEU A 470 27.15 -11.79 6.89
C LEU A 470 25.81 -11.81 6.13
N TYR A 471 24.88 -10.93 6.49
CA TYR A 471 23.61 -10.77 5.77
C TYR A 471 23.83 -10.35 4.31
N GLU A 472 24.74 -9.41 4.05
CA GLU A 472 25.05 -8.96 2.70
C GLU A 472 25.70 -10.08 1.89
N ARG A 473 26.73 -10.74 2.42
CA ARG A 473 27.43 -11.87 1.77
C ARG A 473 26.49 -13.01 1.42
N LEU A 474 25.64 -13.42 2.36
CA LEU A 474 24.64 -14.47 2.13
C LEU A 474 23.62 -14.04 1.05
N SER A 475 23.21 -12.78 1.06
CA SER A 475 22.29 -12.26 0.04
C SER A 475 22.89 -12.26 -1.36
N VAL A 476 24.13 -11.82 -1.51
CA VAL A 476 24.86 -11.83 -2.79
C VAL A 476 25.03 -13.25 -3.29
N TRP A 477 25.38 -14.18 -2.40
CA TRP A 477 25.51 -15.60 -2.74
C TRP A 477 24.18 -16.20 -3.21
N LEU A 478 23.09 -16.02 -2.46
CA LEU A 478 21.76 -16.56 -2.81
C LEU A 478 21.25 -16.00 -4.15
N LEU A 479 21.34 -14.68 -4.35
CA LEU A 479 20.92 -14.03 -5.58
C LEU A 479 21.77 -14.47 -6.78
N GLY A 480 23.08 -14.66 -6.58
CA GLY A 480 23.97 -15.18 -7.61
C GLY A 480 23.63 -16.61 -8.04
N ARG A 481 23.30 -17.48 -7.07
CA ARG A 481 22.99 -18.90 -7.32
C ARG A 481 21.62 -19.16 -7.88
N GLU A 482 20.63 -18.31 -7.57
CA GLU A 482 19.27 -18.46 -8.07
C GLU A 482 18.99 -17.65 -9.33
N ARG A 483 20.03 -17.15 -10.01
CA ARG A 483 19.91 -16.45 -11.31
C ARG A 483 19.55 -17.39 -12.46
N ASP A 484 19.90 -18.67 -12.36
CA ASP A 484 19.67 -19.65 -13.42
C ASP A 484 18.20 -20.09 -13.48
N HIS A 485 17.62 -19.93 -14.67
CA HIS A 485 16.24 -20.26 -14.97
C HIS A 485 16.00 -21.76 -15.07
N VAL A 486 14.78 -22.19 -14.72
CA VAL A 486 14.31 -23.55 -15.06
C VAL A 486 13.79 -23.51 -16.49
N THR A 487 14.52 -24.13 -17.42
CA THR A 487 14.21 -24.05 -18.86
C THR A 487 13.37 -25.20 -19.38
N THR A 488 13.21 -26.29 -18.62
CA THR A 488 12.46 -27.48 -19.01
C THR A 488 11.36 -27.78 -17.99
N GLU A 489 10.18 -28.15 -18.48
CA GLU A 489 9.09 -28.61 -17.62
C GLU A 489 9.46 -29.95 -16.97
N GLY A 490 9.14 -30.09 -15.68
CA GLY A 490 9.31 -31.35 -14.95
C GLY A 490 10.42 -31.35 -13.89
N ALA A 491 11.21 -32.44 -13.85
CA ALA A 491 12.13 -32.73 -12.75
C ALA A 491 13.35 -31.80 -12.75
N VAL A 492 13.54 -31.08 -11.65
CA VAL A 492 14.68 -30.20 -11.46
C VAL A 492 15.84 -30.99 -10.84
N VAL A 493 17.02 -30.85 -11.43
CA VAL A 493 18.24 -31.46 -10.88
C VAL A 493 18.52 -30.86 -9.51
N HIS A 494 18.71 -31.71 -8.50
CA HIS A 494 18.97 -31.30 -7.11
C HIS A 494 17.85 -30.39 -6.53
N ALA A 495 16.59 -30.75 -6.79
CA ALA A 495 15.42 -29.95 -6.43
C ALA A 495 15.41 -29.53 -4.95
N THR A 496 15.81 -30.42 -4.03
CA THR A 496 15.85 -30.13 -2.58
C THR A 496 16.83 -28.99 -2.24
N LEU A 497 17.99 -28.93 -2.92
CA LEU A 497 18.94 -27.83 -2.75
C LEU A 497 18.38 -26.50 -3.23
N ARG A 498 17.74 -26.49 -4.40
CA ARG A 498 17.11 -25.27 -4.95
C ARG A 498 15.92 -24.79 -4.13
N LEU A 499 15.09 -25.72 -3.63
CA LEU A 499 14.01 -25.41 -2.69
C LEU A 499 14.56 -24.75 -1.43
N ARG A 500 15.67 -25.27 -0.87
CA ARG A 500 16.32 -24.69 0.30
C ARG A 500 16.82 -23.27 0.02
N ARG A 501 17.48 -23.04 -1.12
CA ARG A 501 17.95 -21.69 -1.53
C ARG A 501 16.81 -20.69 -1.63
N LEU A 502 15.71 -21.06 -2.28
CA LEU A 502 14.52 -20.21 -2.38
C LEU A 502 13.93 -19.92 -1.00
N LYS A 503 13.82 -20.93 -0.14
CA LYS A 503 13.33 -20.75 1.25
C LYS A 503 14.23 -19.81 2.06
N SER A 504 15.54 -19.99 2.00
CA SER A 504 16.49 -19.08 2.68
C SER A 504 16.45 -17.67 2.09
N LEU A 505 16.16 -17.51 0.80
CA LEU A 505 15.93 -16.18 0.20
C LEU A 505 14.66 -15.52 0.76
N VAL A 506 13.58 -16.29 1.00
CA VAL A 506 12.38 -15.77 1.68
C VAL A 506 12.74 -15.30 3.08
N HIS A 507 13.38 -16.15 3.87
CA HIS A 507 13.77 -15.77 5.23
C HIS A 507 14.72 -14.56 5.26
N MET A 508 15.62 -14.46 4.27
CA MET A 508 16.53 -13.33 4.11
C MET A 508 15.78 -12.02 3.86
N VAL A 509 14.78 -12.04 2.99
CA VAL A 509 13.94 -10.87 2.67
C VAL A 509 13.07 -10.48 3.86
N ASP A 510 12.56 -11.47 4.58
CA ASP A 510 11.74 -11.34 5.78
C ASP A 510 12.58 -11.15 7.07
N SER A 511 13.90 -10.92 6.99
CA SER A 511 14.77 -10.71 8.16
C SER A 511 14.81 -9.25 8.64
N ASP A 512 15.09 -9.07 9.94
CA ASP A 512 15.24 -7.75 10.57
C ASP A 512 16.72 -7.31 10.57
N THR A 513 17.09 -6.44 9.63
CA THR A 513 18.45 -5.91 9.55
C THR A 513 18.61 -4.46 10.00
N ALA A 514 17.53 -3.71 10.28
CA ALA A 514 17.64 -2.26 10.42
C ALA A 514 17.49 -1.71 11.85
N SER A 515 18.53 -0.99 12.29
CA SER A 515 18.45 0.12 13.25
C SER A 515 19.47 1.16 12.76
N GLY A 516 19.02 2.34 12.36
CA GLY A 516 19.81 3.38 11.67
C GLY A 516 19.58 3.46 10.14
N ASP A 517 19.65 4.68 9.59
CA ASP A 517 19.24 5.00 8.21
C ASP A 517 20.01 4.23 7.12
N ASP A 518 21.32 4.03 7.27
CA ASP A 518 22.16 3.29 6.32
C ASP A 518 21.78 1.79 6.23
N ASN A 519 21.34 1.20 7.35
CA ASN A 519 20.92 -0.20 7.38
C ASN A 519 19.55 -0.39 6.73
N VAL A 520 18.67 0.61 6.84
CA VAL A 520 17.40 0.62 6.11
C VAL A 520 17.68 0.60 4.61
N ALA A 521 18.53 1.50 4.09
CA ALA A 521 18.85 1.58 2.67
C ALA A 521 19.41 0.26 2.09
N ARG A 522 20.33 -0.39 2.81
CA ARG A 522 20.88 -1.70 2.41
C ARG A 522 19.82 -2.81 2.38
N THR A 523 18.94 -2.84 3.38
CA THR A 523 17.82 -3.80 3.46
C THR A 523 16.88 -3.62 2.26
N ARG A 524 16.50 -2.38 1.95
CA ARG A 524 15.67 -2.02 0.80
C ARG A 524 16.30 -2.46 -0.53
N ALA A 525 17.60 -2.19 -0.72
CA ALA A 525 18.32 -2.59 -1.92
C ALA A 525 18.34 -4.11 -2.12
N ARG A 526 18.52 -4.88 -1.04
CA ARG A 526 18.49 -6.34 -1.06
C ARG A 526 17.12 -6.90 -1.44
N ARG A 527 16.05 -6.40 -0.81
CA ARG A 527 14.67 -6.80 -1.11
C ARG A 527 14.29 -6.47 -2.55
N ARG A 528 14.70 -5.31 -3.05
CA ARG A 528 14.52 -4.91 -4.45
C ARG A 528 15.19 -5.89 -5.41
N LYS A 529 16.48 -6.20 -5.21
CA LYS A 529 17.22 -7.17 -6.05
C LYS A 529 16.59 -8.56 -6.02
N ALA A 530 16.14 -9.03 -4.85
CA ALA A 530 15.42 -10.30 -4.72
C ALA A 530 14.09 -10.27 -5.49
N THR A 531 13.33 -9.18 -5.36
CA THR A 531 12.07 -8.98 -6.10
C THR A 531 12.30 -9.01 -7.61
N GLN A 532 13.31 -8.29 -8.11
CA GLN A 532 13.66 -8.28 -9.54
C GLN A 532 14.01 -9.68 -10.07
N LEU A 533 14.85 -10.41 -9.34
CA LEU A 533 15.24 -11.78 -9.71
C LEU A 533 14.04 -12.73 -9.74
N LEU A 534 13.19 -12.68 -8.71
CA LEU A 534 12.01 -13.53 -8.61
C LEU A 534 10.93 -13.17 -9.63
N LEU A 535 10.78 -11.88 -10.00
CA LEU A 535 9.89 -11.44 -11.08
C LEU A 535 10.35 -11.97 -12.44
N GLY A 536 11.66 -11.88 -12.73
CA GLY A 536 12.23 -12.44 -13.95
C GLY A 536 11.97 -13.95 -14.05
N ARG A 537 12.22 -14.69 -12.96
CA ARG A 537 11.96 -16.13 -12.94
C ARG A 537 10.48 -16.50 -12.93
N ALA A 538 9.63 -15.72 -12.25
CA ALA A 538 8.18 -15.94 -12.29
C ALA A 538 7.60 -15.76 -13.71
N ARG A 539 8.28 -15.00 -14.57
CA ARG A 539 7.94 -14.84 -15.98
C ARG A 539 8.54 -15.95 -16.85
N ASP A 540 9.82 -16.24 -16.66
CA ASP A 540 10.63 -17.00 -17.63
C ASP A 540 10.82 -18.49 -17.26
N ASP A 541 10.66 -18.88 -15.98
CA ASP A 541 10.81 -20.29 -15.58
C ASP A 541 9.64 -21.14 -16.11
N ALA A 542 9.97 -22.32 -16.63
CA ALA A 542 9.01 -23.38 -16.89
C ALA A 542 8.40 -23.91 -15.59
N SER A 543 7.17 -24.44 -15.65
CA SER A 543 6.50 -25.00 -14.48
C SER A 543 7.23 -26.25 -13.96
N SER A 544 7.49 -26.27 -12.66
CA SER A 544 8.32 -27.29 -12.01
C SER A 544 8.00 -27.43 -10.52
N GLN A 545 8.69 -28.35 -9.84
CA GLN A 545 8.59 -28.53 -8.39
C GLN A 545 8.93 -27.27 -7.58
N LEU A 546 9.64 -26.30 -8.18
CA LEU A 546 10.02 -25.04 -7.52
C LEU A 546 8.94 -23.95 -7.60
N THR A 547 7.97 -24.06 -8.53
CA THR A 547 7.06 -22.97 -8.88
C THR A 547 6.31 -22.43 -7.67
N ARG A 548 5.79 -23.30 -6.80
CA ARG A 548 5.05 -22.87 -5.61
C ARG A 548 5.92 -22.07 -4.64
N THR A 549 7.12 -22.55 -4.34
CA THR A 549 8.06 -21.88 -3.43
C THR A 549 8.56 -20.57 -4.02
N LEU A 550 8.85 -20.54 -5.32
CA LEU A 550 9.30 -19.35 -6.03
C LEU A 550 8.23 -18.24 -6.01
N ILE A 551 6.99 -18.58 -6.32
CA ILE A 551 5.90 -17.60 -6.35
C ILE A 551 5.52 -17.18 -4.93
N ALA A 552 5.56 -18.08 -3.95
CA ALA A 552 5.40 -17.72 -2.55
C ALA A 552 6.51 -16.76 -2.09
N ALA A 553 7.76 -17.00 -2.52
CA ALA A 553 8.88 -16.11 -2.25
C ALA A 553 8.67 -14.71 -2.85
N LEU A 554 8.18 -14.65 -4.09
CA LEU A 554 7.83 -13.39 -4.75
C LEU A 554 6.74 -12.64 -3.98
N ALA A 555 5.68 -13.32 -3.54
CA ALA A 555 4.62 -12.72 -2.74
C ALA A 555 5.19 -12.09 -1.46
N ARG A 556 6.08 -12.79 -0.74
CA ARG A 556 6.69 -12.27 0.49
C ARG A 556 7.62 -11.08 0.24
N CYS A 557 8.36 -11.09 -0.87
CA CYS A 557 9.14 -9.92 -1.28
C CYS A 557 8.26 -8.69 -1.52
N LEU A 558 7.12 -8.86 -2.19
CA LEU A 558 6.17 -7.78 -2.47
C LEU A 558 5.44 -7.31 -1.20
N ASP A 559 5.11 -8.21 -0.28
CA ASP A 559 4.56 -7.88 1.04
C ASP A 559 5.56 -7.02 1.85
N ALA A 560 6.84 -7.38 1.81
CA ALA A 560 7.91 -6.62 2.46
C ALA A 560 8.13 -5.25 1.80
N ALA A 561 8.15 -5.19 0.47
CA ALA A 561 8.34 -3.93 -0.26
C ALA A 561 7.15 -2.96 -0.10
N SER A 562 5.93 -3.48 0.03
CA SER A 562 4.72 -2.66 0.29
C SER A 562 4.74 -2.00 1.67
N ARG A 563 5.47 -2.54 2.64
CA ARG A 563 5.58 -1.98 4.00
C ARG A 563 6.62 -0.85 4.08
N ASP A 564 7.78 -1.03 3.45
CA ASP A 564 8.97 -0.22 3.76
C ASP A 564 9.52 0.61 2.57
N ASP A 565 9.10 0.35 1.32
CA ASP A 565 9.77 0.85 0.09
C ASP A 565 8.98 1.89 -0.73
N GLY A 566 7.83 2.35 -0.24
CA GLY A 566 7.00 3.34 -0.97
C GLY A 566 6.33 2.79 -2.25
N LEU A 567 6.36 1.47 -2.46
CA LEU A 567 5.52 0.80 -3.45
C LEU A 567 4.07 0.81 -2.97
N GLU A 568 3.20 1.39 -3.78
CA GLU A 568 1.76 1.31 -3.54
C GLU A 568 1.20 0.00 -4.12
N LEU A 569 0.02 -0.38 -3.65
CA LEU A 569 -0.68 -1.57 -4.14
C LEU A 569 -0.87 -1.55 -5.67
N SER A 570 -1.05 -0.37 -6.28
CA SER A 570 -1.09 -0.21 -7.73
C SER A 570 0.19 -0.68 -8.42
N ASP A 571 1.35 -0.42 -7.80
CA ASP A 571 2.66 -0.74 -8.37
C ASP A 571 2.87 -2.26 -8.37
N VAL A 572 2.52 -2.90 -7.26
CA VAL A 572 2.56 -4.35 -7.09
C VAL A 572 1.67 -5.04 -8.13
N VAL A 573 0.43 -4.57 -8.30
CA VAL A 573 -0.53 -5.16 -9.25
C VAL A 573 -0.03 -5.07 -10.69
N LEU A 574 0.46 -3.90 -11.12
CA LEU A 574 0.93 -3.70 -12.49
C LEU A 574 2.18 -4.52 -12.79
N VAL A 575 3.08 -4.65 -11.82
CA VAL A 575 4.29 -5.45 -11.97
C VAL A 575 3.95 -6.94 -12.00
N ILE A 576 3.08 -7.43 -11.10
CA ILE A 576 2.60 -8.81 -11.14
C ILE A 576 1.91 -9.11 -12.47
N ALA A 577 1.04 -8.23 -12.94
CA ALA A 577 0.32 -8.43 -14.19
C ALA A 577 1.26 -8.48 -15.41
N GLY A 578 2.45 -7.87 -15.33
CA GLY A 578 3.49 -7.94 -16.36
C GLY A 578 4.42 -9.17 -16.28
N HIS A 579 4.44 -9.90 -15.17
CA HIS A 579 5.39 -11.01 -14.95
C HIS A 579 4.72 -12.35 -14.65
N VAL A 580 3.46 -12.35 -14.20
CA VAL A 580 2.71 -13.56 -13.85
C VAL A 580 1.52 -13.69 -14.77
N GLY A 581 1.68 -14.48 -15.83
CA GLY A 581 0.67 -14.69 -16.88
C GLY A 581 -0.12 -15.99 -16.75
N ASP A 582 -0.04 -16.69 -15.62
CA ASP A 582 -0.65 -18.01 -15.43
C ASP A 582 -1.58 -18.04 -14.20
N VAL A 583 -2.70 -18.77 -14.32
CA VAL A 583 -3.76 -18.86 -13.31
C VAL A 583 -3.26 -19.54 -12.03
N GLU A 584 -2.47 -20.60 -12.16
CA GLU A 584 -1.93 -21.34 -11.02
C GLU A 584 -0.97 -20.45 -10.23
N ARG A 585 -0.05 -19.75 -10.91
CA ARG A 585 0.88 -18.79 -10.28
C ARG A 585 0.13 -17.65 -9.59
N ALA A 586 -0.90 -17.08 -10.22
CA ALA A 586 -1.71 -16.02 -9.60
C ALA A 586 -2.49 -16.51 -8.37
N ALA A 587 -2.99 -17.74 -8.38
CA ALA A 587 -3.63 -18.36 -7.21
C ALA A 587 -2.61 -18.55 -6.06
N ILE A 588 -1.39 -19.00 -6.37
CA ILE A 588 -0.31 -19.15 -5.39
C ILE A 588 0.05 -17.80 -4.76
N LEU A 589 0.07 -16.69 -5.53
CA LEU A 589 0.28 -15.34 -4.98
C LEU A 589 -0.81 -14.96 -3.96
N SER A 590 -2.08 -15.14 -4.32
CA SER A 590 -3.22 -14.85 -3.43
C SER A 590 -3.14 -15.68 -2.14
N GLU A 591 -2.76 -16.93 -2.28
CA GLU A 591 -2.54 -17.85 -1.16
C GLU A 591 -1.34 -17.48 -0.27
N ALA A 592 -0.28 -16.94 -0.86
CA ALA A 592 0.98 -16.69 -0.18
C ALA A 592 1.09 -15.29 0.44
N THR A 593 0.32 -14.29 0.00
CA THR A 593 0.39 -12.95 0.57
C THR A 593 -0.19 -12.85 1.99
N MET A 594 0.52 -12.13 2.85
CA MET A 594 0.09 -11.78 4.22
C MET A 594 -0.65 -10.45 4.28
N VAL A 595 -0.66 -9.66 3.20
CA VAL A 595 -1.38 -8.39 3.11
C VAL A 595 -2.81 -8.68 2.67
N PRO A 596 -3.82 -8.47 3.55
CA PRO A 596 -5.22 -8.82 3.24
C PRO A 596 -5.73 -8.16 1.96
N GLU A 597 -5.36 -6.90 1.72
CA GLU A 597 -5.78 -6.13 0.54
C GLU A 597 -5.22 -6.73 -0.76
N LEU A 598 -3.98 -7.24 -0.74
CA LEU A 598 -3.39 -7.90 -1.92
C LEU A 598 -4.02 -9.27 -2.19
N ARG A 599 -4.51 -9.97 -1.16
CA ARG A 599 -5.12 -11.30 -1.31
C ARG A 599 -6.32 -11.27 -2.26
N ASP A 600 -7.22 -10.31 -2.04
CA ASP A 600 -8.45 -10.18 -2.83
C ASP A 600 -8.13 -9.69 -4.25
N VAL A 601 -7.15 -8.80 -4.39
CA VAL A 601 -6.70 -8.30 -5.69
C VAL A 601 -6.04 -9.40 -6.53
N TYR A 602 -5.17 -10.23 -5.94
CA TYR A 602 -4.58 -11.38 -6.64
C TYR A 602 -5.63 -12.44 -6.99
N ARG A 603 -6.67 -12.62 -6.16
CA ARG A 603 -7.79 -13.51 -6.49
C ARG A 603 -8.56 -12.99 -7.71
N ALA A 604 -8.89 -11.69 -7.74
CA ALA A 604 -9.55 -11.07 -8.88
C ALA A 604 -8.68 -11.12 -10.15
N TYR A 605 -7.36 -10.96 -10.00
CA TYR A 605 -6.41 -11.10 -11.12
C TYR A 605 -6.34 -12.55 -11.65
N ALA A 606 -6.34 -13.55 -10.78
CA ALA A 606 -6.41 -14.96 -11.18
C ALA A 606 -7.71 -15.29 -11.93
N GLU A 607 -8.82 -14.68 -11.52
CA GLU A 607 -10.10 -14.81 -12.24
C GLU A 607 -10.06 -14.12 -13.62
N LEU A 608 -9.42 -12.95 -13.71
CA LEU A 608 -9.21 -12.27 -14.99
C LEU A 608 -8.42 -13.15 -15.97
N LEU A 609 -7.33 -13.77 -15.51
CA LEU A 609 -6.54 -14.74 -16.27
C LEU A 609 -7.38 -15.94 -16.71
N ARG A 610 -8.16 -16.54 -15.80
CA ARG A 610 -9.04 -17.68 -16.08
C ARG A 610 -10.11 -17.35 -17.14
N SER A 611 -10.56 -16.10 -17.15
CA SER A 611 -11.54 -15.60 -18.11
C SER A 611 -10.96 -15.21 -19.47
N ASP A 612 -9.65 -15.37 -19.67
CA ASP A 612 -8.92 -14.90 -20.86
C ASP A 612 -9.09 -13.39 -21.11
N GLY A 613 -9.12 -12.59 -20.04
CA GLY A 613 -9.22 -11.13 -20.13
C GLY A 613 -10.61 -10.61 -20.55
N ARG A 614 -11.70 -11.29 -20.22
CA ARG A 614 -13.05 -10.77 -20.51
C ARG A 614 -13.25 -9.41 -19.84
N LEU A 615 -13.71 -8.43 -20.62
CA LEU A 615 -13.89 -7.04 -20.18
C LEU A 615 -14.79 -6.89 -18.94
N ARG A 616 -15.80 -7.76 -18.79
CA ARG A 616 -16.66 -7.78 -17.59
C ARG A 616 -15.91 -8.14 -16.30
N VAL A 617 -14.92 -9.04 -16.39
CA VAL A 617 -14.11 -9.51 -15.25
C VAL A 617 -13.00 -8.49 -14.92
N LEU A 618 -12.56 -7.69 -15.89
CA LEU A 618 -11.61 -6.59 -15.66
C LEU A 618 -12.16 -5.56 -14.66
N ARG A 619 -13.48 -5.34 -14.66
CA ARG A 619 -14.17 -4.49 -13.69
C ARG A 619 -14.07 -5.06 -12.27
N ASP A 620 -14.08 -6.39 -12.11
CA ASP A 620 -13.98 -7.03 -10.79
C ASP A 620 -12.58 -6.84 -10.19
N LEU A 621 -11.53 -6.88 -11.03
CA LEU A 621 -10.17 -6.50 -10.62
C LEU A 621 -10.11 -5.04 -10.15
N ALA A 622 -10.75 -4.12 -10.87
CA ALA A 622 -10.81 -2.72 -10.44
C ALA A 622 -11.56 -2.56 -9.11
N ASN A 623 -12.67 -3.29 -8.92
CA ASN A 623 -13.45 -3.24 -7.68
C ASN A 623 -12.73 -3.87 -6.47
N ALA A 624 -11.81 -4.81 -6.70
CA ALA A 624 -10.97 -5.38 -5.65
C ALA A 624 -9.93 -4.37 -5.11
N LEU A 625 -9.61 -3.31 -5.85
CA LEU A 625 -8.71 -2.25 -5.38
C LEU A 625 -9.42 -1.39 -4.33
N PRO A 626 -8.80 -1.14 -3.16
CA PRO A 626 -9.43 -0.36 -2.09
C PRO A 626 -9.62 1.11 -2.51
N ALA A 627 -10.88 1.57 -2.52
CA ALA A 627 -11.24 2.94 -2.88
C ALA A 627 -10.68 3.97 -1.89
N ALA A 628 -10.26 5.13 -2.40
CA ALA A 628 -9.76 6.27 -1.60
C ALA A 628 -8.60 5.94 -0.64
N SER A 629 -7.84 4.86 -0.90
CA SER A 629 -6.72 4.42 -0.07
C SER A 629 -5.44 5.22 -0.34
N ALA A 630 -5.08 5.39 -1.62
CA ALA A 630 -3.94 6.19 -2.08
C ALA A 630 -4.18 6.74 -3.50
N PRO A 631 -3.56 7.88 -3.88
CA PRO A 631 -3.79 8.52 -5.18
C PRO A 631 -3.50 7.62 -6.40
N ARG A 632 -2.43 6.79 -6.37
CA ARG A 632 -2.11 5.92 -7.53
C ARG A 632 -3.01 4.68 -7.58
N VAL A 633 -3.43 4.18 -6.43
CA VAL A 633 -4.45 3.11 -6.34
C VAL A 633 -5.76 3.58 -6.96
N GLU A 634 -6.21 4.79 -6.62
CA GLU A 634 -7.43 5.37 -7.18
C GLU A 634 -7.29 5.70 -8.68
N ALA A 635 -6.10 6.14 -9.11
CA ALA A 635 -5.78 6.35 -10.52
C ALA A 635 -5.87 5.05 -11.33
N LEU A 636 -5.26 3.96 -10.84
CA LEU A 636 -5.33 2.64 -11.47
C LEU A 636 -6.78 2.13 -11.51
N ARG A 637 -7.49 2.22 -10.39
CA ARG A 637 -8.88 1.81 -10.27
C ARG A 637 -9.77 2.53 -11.29
N SER A 638 -9.67 3.86 -11.35
CA SER A 638 -10.43 4.69 -12.28
C SER A 638 -10.09 4.36 -13.73
N ALA A 639 -8.80 4.20 -14.06
CA ALA A 639 -8.36 3.86 -15.41
C ALA A 639 -8.91 2.50 -15.86
N LEU A 640 -8.86 1.47 -15.00
CA LEU A 640 -9.41 0.15 -15.31
C LEU A 640 -10.94 0.17 -15.47
N LEU A 641 -11.65 0.96 -14.65
CA LEU A 641 -13.11 1.09 -14.75
C LEU A 641 -13.55 1.79 -16.04
N VAL A 642 -12.88 2.88 -16.42
CA VAL A 642 -13.16 3.58 -17.68
C VAL A 642 -12.81 2.67 -18.85
N LEU A 643 -11.61 2.07 -18.83
CA LEU A 643 -11.16 1.16 -19.88
C LEU A 643 -12.13 -0.01 -20.10
N ALA A 644 -12.59 -0.67 -19.04
CA ALA A 644 -13.52 -1.78 -19.16
C ALA A 644 -14.85 -1.32 -19.80
N ARG A 645 -15.35 -0.12 -19.45
CA ARG A 645 -16.58 0.42 -20.03
C ARG A 645 -16.40 0.80 -21.50
N SER A 646 -15.37 1.59 -21.82
CA SER A 646 -15.16 2.09 -23.18
C SER A 646 -14.80 0.96 -24.14
N ALA A 647 -13.95 0.01 -23.74
CA ALA A 647 -13.66 -1.17 -24.55
C ALA A 647 -14.89 -2.06 -24.77
N MET A 648 -15.84 -2.13 -23.83
CA MET A 648 -17.10 -2.85 -24.04
C MET A 648 -17.96 -2.16 -25.08
N VAL A 649 -18.07 -0.83 -25.03
CA VAL A 649 -18.81 -0.04 -26.02
C VAL A 649 -18.24 -0.26 -27.42
N VAL A 650 -16.91 -0.14 -27.56
CA VAL A 650 -16.20 -0.40 -28.83
C VAL A 650 -16.43 -1.83 -29.32
N HIS A 651 -16.33 -2.82 -28.45
CA HIS A 651 -16.52 -4.21 -28.82
C HIS A 651 -17.97 -4.53 -29.24
N SER A 652 -18.96 -3.81 -28.69
CA SER A 652 -20.39 -4.01 -29.00
C SER A 652 -20.94 -3.11 -30.11
N ALA A 653 -20.12 -2.20 -30.67
CA ALA A 653 -20.54 -1.26 -31.70
C ALA A 653 -20.93 -1.99 -33.00
N GLU A 654 -21.89 -1.40 -33.73
CA GLU A 654 -22.35 -1.90 -35.03
C GLU A 654 -21.71 -1.12 -36.19
N SER A 655 -21.21 0.09 -35.94
CA SER A 655 -20.52 0.96 -36.89
C SER A 655 -19.39 1.77 -36.24
N LEU A 656 -18.48 2.31 -37.05
CA LEU A 656 -17.43 3.25 -36.58
C LEU A 656 -18.01 4.56 -36.05
N LEU A 657 -19.17 4.97 -36.57
CA LEU A 657 -19.88 6.12 -36.06
C LEU A 657 -20.30 5.93 -34.59
N ASP A 658 -20.71 4.72 -34.18
CA ASP A 658 -21.15 4.45 -32.80
C ASP A 658 -20.03 4.63 -31.76
N VAL A 659 -18.77 4.45 -32.16
CA VAL A 659 -17.60 4.58 -31.26
C VAL A 659 -17.05 6.01 -31.20
N GLU A 660 -17.25 6.78 -32.27
CA GLU A 660 -16.96 8.23 -32.34
C GLU A 660 -18.11 9.08 -31.79
N PHE A 661 -19.24 8.45 -31.46
CA PHE A 661 -20.42 9.15 -30.97
C PHE A 661 -20.32 9.52 -29.48
N GLY A 662 -20.52 10.81 -29.17
CA GLY A 662 -20.52 11.37 -27.79
C GLY A 662 -19.27 12.21 -27.47
N GLU A 663 -19.37 13.08 -26.46
CA GLU A 663 -18.25 13.92 -25.99
C GLU A 663 -18.03 13.71 -24.48
N PRO A 664 -16.93 13.05 -24.06
CA PRO A 664 -15.93 12.40 -24.91
C PRO A 664 -16.44 11.10 -25.57
N SER A 665 -15.87 10.74 -26.72
CA SER A 665 -16.25 9.50 -27.43
C SER A 665 -15.74 8.25 -26.71
N ALA A 666 -16.32 7.09 -27.02
CA ALA A 666 -15.85 5.83 -26.43
C ALA A 666 -14.38 5.54 -26.80
N LEU A 667 -13.96 5.93 -28.01
CA LEU A 667 -12.59 5.75 -28.47
C LEU A 667 -11.61 6.68 -27.76
N GLU A 668 -11.99 7.94 -27.53
CA GLU A 668 -11.20 8.89 -26.73
C GLU A 668 -11.07 8.46 -25.26
N GLU A 669 -12.15 7.97 -24.65
CA GLU A 669 -12.11 7.45 -23.28
C GLU A 669 -11.18 6.23 -23.18
N LEU A 670 -11.19 5.37 -24.20
CA LEU A 670 -10.27 4.23 -24.31
C LEU A 670 -8.82 4.69 -24.47
N GLU A 671 -8.55 5.65 -25.35
CA GLU A 671 -7.23 6.26 -25.55
C GLU A 671 -6.65 6.80 -24.24
N ARG A 672 -7.39 7.68 -23.55
CA ARG A 672 -6.93 8.29 -22.28
C ARG A 672 -6.66 7.25 -21.21
N SER A 673 -7.51 6.21 -21.15
CA SER A 673 -7.34 5.13 -20.17
C SER A 673 -6.12 4.26 -20.47
N VAL A 674 -5.86 3.97 -21.74
CA VAL A 674 -4.66 3.26 -22.21
C VAL A 674 -3.39 4.05 -21.87
N LEU A 675 -3.36 5.35 -22.19
CA LEU A 675 -2.22 6.21 -21.86
C LEU A 675 -1.94 6.21 -20.36
N ARG A 676 -2.99 6.40 -19.54
CA ARG A 676 -2.86 6.42 -18.08
C ARG A 676 -2.35 5.09 -17.53
N LEU A 677 -2.83 3.96 -18.04
CA LEU A 677 -2.34 2.64 -17.66
C LEU A 677 -0.88 2.44 -18.05
N ALA A 678 -0.48 2.86 -19.25
CA ALA A 678 0.91 2.76 -19.72
C ALA A 678 1.85 3.61 -18.82
N GLN A 679 1.47 4.84 -18.49
CA GLN A 679 2.22 5.70 -17.58
C GLN A 679 2.35 5.10 -16.17
N LEU A 680 1.26 4.55 -15.62
CA LEU A 680 1.28 3.87 -14.32
C LEU A 680 2.20 2.63 -14.36
N ALA A 681 2.15 1.84 -15.43
CA ALA A 681 2.99 0.66 -15.60
C ALA A 681 4.48 1.02 -15.68
N VAL A 682 4.83 2.07 -16.44
CA VAL A 682 6.19 2.62 -16.50
C VAL A 682 6.64 3.14 -15.14
N GLY A 683 5.77 3.86 -14.42
CA GLY A 683 6.05 4.36 -13.07
C GLY A 683 6.34 3.23 -12.07
N ALA A 684 5.54 2.15 -12.12
CA ALA A 684 5.76 0.97 -11.29
C ALA A 684 7.10 0.29 -11.59
N ARG A 685 7.45 0.13 -12.89
CA ARG A 685 8.75 -0.41 -13.32
C ARG A 685 9.91 0.46 -12.84
N ARG A 686 9.81 1.79 -12.95
CA ARG A 686 10.85 2.73 -12.48
C ARG A 686 11.12 2.61 -10.97
N ARG A 687 10.07 2.52 -10.15
CA ARG A 687 10.21 2.36 -8.68
C ARG A 687 10.91 1.07 -8.28
N LEU A 688 10.74 0.00 -9.09
CA LEU A 688 11.46 -1.26 -8.92
C LEU A 688 12.76 -1.35 -9.73
N GLU A 689 13.19 -0.28 -10.41
CA GLU A 689 14.37 -0.26 -11.30
C GLU A 689 14.35 -1.37 -12.36
N LEU A 690 13.16 -1.74 -12.82
CA LEU A 690 12.96 -2.69 -13.93
C LEU A 690 13.15 -1.98 -15.28
N PRO A 691 13.55 -2.71 -16.35
CA PRO A 691 13.61 -2.16 -17.69
C PRO A 691 12.26 -1.57 -18.14
N TRP A 692 12.28 -0.34 -18.67
CA TRP A 692 11.09 0.35 -19.14
C TRP A 692 11.40 1.12 -20.43
N ILE A 693 10.34 1.38 -21.21
CA ILE A 693 10.38 2.16 -22.45
C ILE A 693 9.37 3.31 -22.27
N PRO A 694 9.63 4.52 -22.80
CA PRO A 694 8.65 5.61 -22.79
C PRO A 694 7.30 5.17 -23.37
N PRO A 695 6.15 5.54 -22.75
CA PRO A 695 4.85 5.06 -23.20
C PRO A 695 4.49 5.70 -24.55
N SER A 696 4.19 4.85 -25.53
CA SER A 696 3.75 5.21 -26.88
C SER A 696 2.36 4.64 -27.23
N ALA A 697 1.78 3.82 -26.36
CA ALA A 697 0.44 3.25 -26.53
C ALA A 697 -0.65 4.31 -26.68
N GLY A 698 -0.53 5.45 -25.98
CA GLY A 698 -1.46 6.58 -26.14
C GLY A 698 -1.41 7.17 -27.55
N ALA A 699 -0.21 7.46 -28.06
CA ALA A 699 -0.02 7.96 -29.42
C ALA A 699 -0.49 6.95 -30.48
N ALA A 700 -0.29 5.65 -30.26
CA ALA A 700 -0.80 4.61 -31.14
C ALA A 700 -2.34 4.60 -31.20
N MET A 701 -3.00 4.70 -30.04
CA MET A 701 -4.45 4.81 -29.95
C MET A 701 -4.98 6.13 -30.55
N GLN A 702 -4.24 7.23 -30.40
CA GLN A 702 -4.58 8.51 -31.00
C GLN A 702 -4.54 8.45 -32.53
N MET A 703 -3.49 7.85 -33.11
CA MET A 703 -3.40 7.63 -34.57
C MET A 703 -4.57 6.77 -35.07
N LEU A 704 -4.92 5.72 -34.32
CA LEU A 704 -6.09 4.89 -34.61
C LEU A 704 -7.37 5.74 -34.60
N SER A 705 -7.60 6.56 -33.55
CA SER A 705 -8.78 7.43 -33.44
C SER A 705 -8.87 8.44 -34.58
N GLN A 706 -7.75 9.05 -34.98
CA GLN A 706 -7.72 9.96 -36.14
C GLN A 706 -8.11 9.27 -37.45
N VAL A 707 -7.72 8.01 -37.64
CA VAL A 707 -8.09 7.26 -38.85
C VAL A 707 -9.56 6.85 -38.81
N VAL A 708 -10.07 6.42 -37.66
CA VAL A 708 -11.51 6.16 -37.47
C VAL A 708 -12.30 7.43 -37.79
N GLY A 709 -11.96 8.58 -37.19
CA GLY A 709 -12.62 9.86 -37.45
C GLY A 709 -12.62 10.26 -38.93
N ARG A 710 -11.51 10.05 -39.65
CA ARG A 710 -11.42 10.27 -41.11
C ARG A 710 -12.35 9.35 -41.90
N MET A 711 -12.41 8.07 -41.54
CA MET A 711 -13.29 7.10 -42.21
C MET A 711 -14.77 7.44 -42.00
N VAL A 712 -15.16 7.84 -40.79
CA VAL A 712 -16.52 8.29 -40.50
C VAL A 712 -16.84 9.60 -41.25
N ALA A 713 -15.85 10.47 -41.44
CA ALA A 713 -15.96 11.67 -42.29
C ALA A 713 -15.95 11.39 -43.81
N GLY A 714 -15.95 10.12 -44.23
CA GLY A 714 -16.01 9.72 -45.65
C GLY A 714 -14.68 9.79 -46.39
N VAL A 715 -13.55 9.99 -45.69
CA VAL A 715 -12.21 9.96 -46.28
C VAL A 715 -11.72 8.51 -46.36
N ALA A 716 -11.30 8.07 -47.56
CA ALA A 716 -10.73 6.74 -47.75
C ALA A 716 -9.45 6.58 -46.93
N ALA A 717 -9.44 5.63 -46.00
CA ALA A 717 -8.29 5.26 -45.20
C ALA A 717 -8.33 3.76 -44.87
N GLU A 718 -7.17 3.15 -44.68
CA GLU A 718 -7.04 1.73 -44.36
C GLU A 718 -6.78 1.54 -42.86
N LEU A 719 -7.83 1.20 -42.10
CA LEU A 719 -7.71 0.94 -40.66
C LEU A 719 -6.81 -0.28 -40.37
N ALA A 720 -6.82 -1.26 -41.26
CA ALA A 720 -6.10 -2.53 -41.10
C ALA A 720 -4.58 -2.34 -40.96
N GLU A 721 -3.99 -1.34 -41.63
CA GLU A 721 -2.55 -1.04 -41.57
C GLU A 721 -2.11 -0.51 -40.20
N ILE A 722 -3.03 0.04 -39.40
CA ILE A 722 -2.74 0.70 -38.11
C ILE A 722 -3.14 -0.17 -36.91
N VAL A 723 -4.15 -1.03 -37.07
CA VAL A 723 -4.65 -1.92 -36.01
C VAL A 723 -3.55 -2.87 -35.51
N ALA A 724 -2.84 -3.57 -36.42
CA ALA A 724 -1.82 -4.54 -36.02
C ALA A 724 -0.62 -3.88 -35.29
N PRO A 725 -0.03 -2.77 -35.78
CA PRO A 725 0.98 -2.02 -35.03
C PRO A 725 0.48 -1.51 -33.67
N THR A 726 -0.76 -1.02 -33.59
CA THR A 726 -1.35 -0.52 -32.33
C THR A 726 -1.42 -1.65 -31.29
N ILE A 727 -1.90 -2.83 -31.69
CA ILE A 727 -1.98 -4.00 -30.81
C ILE A 727 -0.59 -4.47 -30.38
N ALA A 728 0.40 -4.43 -31.29
CA ALA A 728 1.78 -4.74 -30.95
C ALA A 728 2.33 -3.78 -29.89
N THR A 729 2.08 -2.48 -30.02
CA THR A 729 2.46 -1.47 -29.01
C THR A 729 1.78 -1.73 -27.67
N LEU A 730 0.46 -2.01 -27.66
CA LEU A 730 -0.28 -2.35 -26.45
C LEU A 730 0.31 -3.57 -25.74
N LYS A 731 0.65 -4.63 -26.49
CA LYS A 731 1.26 -5.86 -25.94
C LYS A 731 2.67 -5.64 -25.36
N ASN A 732 3.40 -4.65 -25.86
CA ASN A 732 4.73 -4.30 -25.36
C ASN A 732 4.70 -3.47 -24.07
N GLU A 733 3.70 -2.58 -23.94
CA GLU A 733 3.65 -1.60 -22.86
C GLU A 733 2.70 -1.96 -21.71
N LEU A 734 1.62 -2.69 -21.98
CA LEU A 734 0.60 -3.06 -21.00
C LEU A 734 0.73 -4.53 -20.55
N PRO A 735 0.20 -4.88 -19.37
CA PRO A 735 0.07 -6.28 -18.96
C PRO A 735 -0.65 -7.13 -20.01
N ARG A 736 -0.13 -8.31 -20.32
CA ARG A 736 -0.57 -9.16 -21.44
C ARG A 736 -2.08 -9.33 -21.51
N VAL A 737 -2.72 -9.75 -20.42
CA VAL A 737 -4.17 -10.02 -20.39
C VAL A 737 -5.01 -8.75 -20.60
N ILE A 738 -4.52 -7.60 -20.13
CA ILE A 738 -5.17 -6.30 -20.35
C ILE A 738 -4.98 -5.89 -21.82
N ALA A 739 -3.78 -6.04 -22.36
CA ALA A 739 -3.48 -5.76 -23.76
C ALA A 739 -4.30 -6.63 -24.72
N GLU A 740 -4.48 -7.93 -24.41
CA GLU A 740 -5.32 -8.85 -25.18
C GLU A 740 -6.80 -8.46 -25.12
N ALA A 741 -7.28 -8.01 -23.95
CA ALA A 741 -8.65 -7.52 -23.79
C ALA A 741 -8.94 -6.28 -24.66
N ILE A 742 -8.02 -5.31 -24.66
CA ILE A 742 -8.12 -4.11 -25.48
C ILE A 742 -7.93 -4.46 -26.97
N GLY A 743 -6.97 -5.35 -27.27
CA GLY A 743 -6.66 -5.78 -28.62
C GLY A 743 -7.86 -6.35 -29.35
N ARG A 744 -8.72 -7.12 -28.67
CA ARG A 744 -9.99 -7.61 -29.25
C ARG A 744 -11.00 -6.49 -29.56
N ALA A 745 -11.01 -5.42 -28.77
CA ALA A 745 -11.85 -4.25 -29.06
C ALA A 745 -11.27 -3.46 -30.26
N VAL A 746 -9.95 -3.33 -30.33
CA VAL A 746 -9.26 -2.64 -31.44
C VAL A 746 -9.36 -3.45 -32.75
N GLU A 747 -9.22 -4.78 -32.71
CA GLU A 747 -9.44 -5.67 -33.85
C GLU A 747 -10.84 -5.50 -34.45
N ARG A 748 -11.85 -5.39 -33.57
CA ARG A 748 -13.24 -5.23 -33.99
C ARG A 748 -13.45 -3.98 -34.85
N LEU A 749 -12.73 -2.89 -34.59
CA LEU A 749 -12.86 -1.65 -35.37
C LEU A 749 -12.59 -1.86 -36.86
N ALA A 750 -11.66 -2.75 -37.24
CA ALA A 750 -11.36 -3.02 -38.64
C ALA A 750 -12.49 -3.75 -39.38
N GLU A 751 -13.42 -4.36 -38.63
CA GLU A 751 -14.56 -5.10 -39.17
C GLU A 751 -15.83 -4.24 -39.27
N LEU A 752 -15.84 -3.05 -38.65
CA LEU A 752 -17.01 -2.19 -38.59
C LEU A 752 -17.15 -1.34 -39.87
N PRO A 753 -18.37 -1.21 -40.42
CA PRO A 753 -18.64 -0.24 -41.48
C PRO A 753 -18.55 1.20 -40.93
N ALA A 754 -18.28 2.18 -41.80
CA ALA A 754 -18.22 3.59 -41.42
C ALA A 754 -19.54 4.10 -40.80
N SER A 755 -20.68 3.63 -41.32
CA SER A 755 -22.04 3.90 -40.85
C SER A 755 -22.91 2.63 -40.95
N SER A 756 -23.99 2.55 -40.19
CA SER A 756 -24.98 1.47 -40.28
C SER A 756 -25.80 1.58 -41.59
N GLU A 757 -26.45 0.49 -42.03
CA GLU A 757 -27.28 0.50 -43.25
C GLU A 757 -28.44 1.51 -43.12
N GLY A 758 -28.20 2.72 -43.64
CA GLY A 758 -29.04 3.91 -43.48
C GLY A 758 -28.16 5.14 -43.32
N GLY A 759 -27.52 5.57 -44.41
CA GLY A 759 -26.39 6.52 -44.43
C GLY A 759 -26.66 7.88 -43.80
N ALA A 760 -26.46 7.98 -42.49
CA ALA A 760 -26.32 9.24 -41.77
C ALA A 760 -24.83 9.68 -41.77
N THR A 761 -24.58 10.92 -42.14
CA THR A 761 -23.29 11.62 -41.99
C THR A 761 -23.01 11.97 -40.52
N LEU A 762 -21.76 12.25 -40.15
CA LEU A 762 -21.39 12.73 -38.79
C LEU A 762 -22.21 13.94 -38.34
N ASP A 763 -22.52 14.86 -39.26
CA ASP A 763 -23.38 16.02 -38.98
C ASP A 763 -24.86 15.61 -38.81
N GLU A 764 -25.38 14.65 -39.58
CA GLU A 764 -26.74 14.10 -39.40
C GLU A 764 -26.87 13.27 -38.12
N ALA A 765 -25.85 12.51 -37.74
CA ALA A 765 -25.81 11.73 -36.51
C ALA A 765 -25.59 12.61 -35.27
N ARG A 766 -24.84 13.73 -35.39
CA ARG A 766 -24.80 14.80 -34.37
C ARG A 766 -26.13 15.54 -34.27
N ALA A 767 -26.85 15.73 -35.38
CA ALA A 767 -28.20 16.28 -35.38
C ALA A 767 -29.23 15.33 -34.74
N ASP A 768 -29.07 14.02 -34.92
CA ASP A 768 -29.86 12.94 -34.31
C ASP A 768 -29.27 12.38 -33.00
N ALA A 769 -28.31 13.10 -32.39
CA ALA A 769 -27.73 12.71 -31.11
C ALA A 769 -28.85 12.40 -30.11
N PRO A 770 -28.88 11.20 -29.47
CA PRO A 770 -29.96 10.85 -28.60
C PRO A 770 -30.00 11.86 -27.48
N LEU A 771 -31.08 12.65 -27.50
CA LEU A 771 -31.37 13.62 -26.46
C LEU A 771 -31.30 12.88 -25.12
N PRO A 772 -30.62 13.45 -24.10
CA PRO A 772 -30.46 12.79 -22.82
C PRO A 772 -31.77 12.19 -22.29
N SER A 773 -31.71 10.98 -21.73
CA SER A 773 -32.90 10.26 -21.23
C SER A 773 -33.70 11.01 -20.15
N TRP A 774 -33.11 12.03 -19.54
CA TRP A 774 -33.77 12.90 -18.59
C TRP A 774 -34.63 13.99 -19.25
N LEU A 775 -34.51 14.25 -20.55
CA LEU A 775 -35.33 15.25 -21.24
C LEU A 775 -36.79 14.80 -21.32
N PRO A 776 -37.77 15.71 -21.15
CA PRO A 776 -39.18 15.38 -21.33
C PRO A 776 -39.45 14.83 -22.73
N PRO A 777 -40.37 13.86 -22.90
CA PRO A 777 -40.74 13.33 -24.22
C PRO A 777 -41.24 14.42 -25.19
N THR A 778 -41.77 15.52 -24.66
CA THR A 778 -42.22 16.69 -25.42
C THR A 778 -41.08 17.53 -26.00
N ARG A 779 -39.84 17.31 -25.57
CA ARG A 779 -38.65 18.14 -25.84
C ARG A 779 -38.79 19.62 -25.44
N ILE A 780 -39.79 19.96 -24.63
CA ILE A 780 -40.02 21.32 -24.18
C ILE A 780 -39.42 21.49 -22.78
N LEU A 781 -38.55 22.48 -22.61
CA LEU A 781 -37.92 22.83 -21.34
C LEU A 781 -37.98 24.36 -21.14
N GLY A 782 -38.61 24.82 -20.06
CA GLY A 782 -38.76 26.25 -19.74
C GLY A 782 -39.37 27.10 -20.86
N GLY A 783 -40.30 26.54 -21.64
CA GLY A 783 -40.96 27.24 -22.76
C GLY A 783 -40.21 27.19 -24.09
N PHE A 784 -39.06 26.53 -24.16
CA PHE A 784 -38.27 26.35 -25.38
C PHE A 784 -38.37 24.90 -25.88
N PHE A 785 -38.53 24.74 -27.19
CA PHE A 785 -38.49 23.44 -27.86
C PHE A 785 -37.05 23.12 -28.27
N ILE A 786 -36.52 22.01 -27.74
CA ILE A 786 -35.16 21.54 -28.02
C ILE A 786 -35.16 20.83 -29.37
N GLN A 787 -34.39 21.37 -30.30
CA GLN A 787 -34.23 20.81 -31.64
C GLN A 787 -33.15 19.71 -31.66
N ARG A 788 -31.93 20.05 -31.19
CA ARG A 788 -30.77 19.14 -31.19
C ARG A 788 -29.76 19.50 -30.09
N ALA A 789 -28.88 18.55 -29.73
CA ALA A 789 -27.73 18.83 -28.87
C ALA A 789 -26.61 19.55 -29.66
N ILE A 790 -25.80 20.36 -28.96
CA ILE A 790 -24.60 21.03 -29.49
C ILE A 790 -23.33 20.41 -28.91
N GLY A 791 -23.32 20.08 -27.60
CA GLY A 791 -22.16 19.45 -26.94
C GLY A 791 -22.39 19.14 -25.46
N ARG A 792 -21.47 18.38 -24.85
CA ARG A 792 -21.43 18.06 -23.41
C ARG A 792 -20.04 18.37 -22.83
N GLY A 793 -20.00 19.20 -21.78
CA GLY A 793 -18.74 19.57 -21.13
C GLY A 793 -18.83 19.64 -19.60
N ALA A 794 -17.71 19.98 -18.95
CA ALA A 794 -17.57 20.04 -17.49
C ALA A 794 -18.58 21.00 -16.78
N GLY A 795 -19.19 21.92 -17.52
CA GLY A 795 -20.19 22.89 -17.03
C GLY A 795 -21.64 22.59 -17.40
N GLY A 796 -21.95 21.47 -18.06
CA GLY A 796 -23.32 21.06 -18.42
C GLY A 796 -23.54 20.69 -19.90
N SER A 797 -24.80 20.49 -20.27
CA SER A 797 -25.21 20.15 -21.65
C SER A 797 -25.77 21.39 -22.38
N VAL A 798 -25.44 21.58 -23.66
CA VAL A 798 -25.93 22.71 -24.47
C VAL A 798 -26.74 22.21 -25.67
N PHE A 799 -27.85 22.88 -25.99
CA PHE A 799 -28.81 22.52 -27.03
C PHE A 799 -29.14 23.70 -27.94
N VAL A 800 -29.47 23.42 -29.21
CA VAL A 800 -30.20 24.38 -30.06
C VAL A 800 -31.67 24.30 -29.72
N ALA A 801 -32.29 25.44 -29.46
CA ALA A 801 -33.70 25.52 -29.14
C ALA A 801 -34.38 26.72 -29.83
N CYS A 802 -35.68 26.64 -30.05
CA CYS A 802 -36.51 27.79 -30.42
C CYS A 802 -37.64 27.96 -29.39
N ARG A 803 -38.36 29.08 -29.42
CA ARG A 803 -39.55 29.23 -28.58
C ARG A 803 -40.58 28.17 -28.95
N SER A 804 -41.22 27.57 -27.94
CA SER A 804 -42.13 26.44 -28.18
C SER A 804 -43.33 26.79 -29.07
N ASP A 805 -43.79 28.04 -29.05
CA ASP A 805 -44.85 28.55 -29.92
C ASP A 805 -44.41 28.70 -31.39
N ASP A 806 -43.10 28.88 -31.62
CA ASP A 806 -42.51 29.12 -32.94
C ASP A 806 -41.96 27.83 -33.58
N ARG A 807 -42.11 26.67 -32.92
CA ARG A 807 -41.50 25.38 -33.34
C ARG A 807 -41.87 24.87 -34.74
N HIS A 808 -42.91 25.43 -35.35
CA HIS A 808 -43.39 25.07 -36.69
C HIS A 808 -43.12 26.16 -37.73
N GLN A 809 -42.49 27.27 -37.34
CA GLN A 809 -42.11 28.35 -38.25
C GLN A 809 -40.73 28.04 -38.84
N VAL A 810 -40.57 28.27 -40.15
CA VAL A 810 -39.31 28.04 -40.85
C VAL A 810 -38.24 29.04 -40.44
N ASP A 811 -38.65 30.28 -40.11
CA ASP A 811 -37.75 31.39 -39.75
C ASP A 811 -37.72 31.64 -38.22
N ALA A 812 -37.95 30.61 -37.41
CA ALA A 812 -37.96 30.75 -35.95
C ALA A 812 -36.57 31.16 -35.42
N GLU A 813 -36.53 32.16 -34.55
CA GLU A 813 -35.30 32.58 -33.86
C GLU A 813 -34.72 31.40 -33.06
N LEU A 814 -33.45 31.10 -33.28
CA LEU A 814 -32.72 30.03 -32.61
C LEU A 814 -31.94 30.55 -31.41
N PHE A 815 -31.86 29.71 -30.39
CA PHE A 815 -31.21 29.99 -29.12
C PHE A 815 -30.27 28.84 -28.73
N ALA A 816 -29.18 29.19 -28.04
CA ALA A 816 -28.36 28.24 -27.32
C ALA A 816 -28.91 28.08 -25.89
N LEU A 817 -29.40 26.88 -25.56
CA LEU A 817 -29.97 26.53 -24.25
C LEU A 817 -28.99 25.64 -23.50
N LYS A 818 -28.45 26.13 -22.39
CA LYS A 818 -27.54 25.41 -21.50
C LYS A 818 -28.28 24.88 -20.27
N VAL A 819 -27.99 23.63 -19.92
CA VAL A 819 -28.49 22.94 -18.73
C VAL A 819 -27.30 22.59 -17.83
N PRO A 820 -27.15 23.25 -16.67
CA PRO A 820 -26.04 22.98 -15.76
C PRO A 820 -26.16 21.59 -15.14
N GLU A 821 -25.02 21.00 -14.81
CA GLU A 821 -24.93 19.68 -14.18
C GLU A 821 -24.39 19.80 -12.75
N TYR A 822 -25.08 19.20 -11.78
CA TYR A 822 -24.60 19.10 -10.41
C TYR A 822 -23.67 17.89 -10.31
N SER A 823 -22.36 18.13 -10.42
CA SER A 823 -21.33 17.09 -10.44
C SER A 823 -20.82 16.74 -9.03
N GLY A 824 -20.14 15.59 -8.89
CA GLY A 824 -19.53 15.16 -7.62
C GLY A 824 -18.44 16.10 -7.07
N ALA A 825 -17.85 16.94 -7.92
CA ALA A 825 -16.91 17.99 -7.51
C ALA A 825 -17.62 19.24 -6.97
N ALA A 826 -18.84 19.55 -7.44
CA ALA A 826 -19.66 20.62 -6.86
C ALA A 826 -20.23 20.22 -5.49
N ALA A 827 -20.53 18.92 -5.32
CA ALA A 827 -21.07 18.37 -4.08
C ALA A 827 -20.12 18.39 -2.87
N SER A 828 -18.80 18.53 -3.10
CA SER A 828 -17.81 18.64 -2.02
C SER A 828 -17.63 20.07 -1.49
N ALA A 829 -18.11 21.09 -2.23
CA ALA A 829 -17.92 22.50 -1.89
C ALA A 829 -19.22 23.24 -1.53
N LEU A 830 -20.35 22.90 -2.15
CA LEU A 830 -21.65 23.55 -1.93
C LEU A 830 -22.80 22.52 -2.01
N SER A 831 -23.85 22.70 -1.19
CA SER A 831 -25.08 21.92 -1.37
C SER A 831 -25.76 22.27 -2.70
N GLU A 832 -26.53 21.34 -3.27
CA GLU A 832 -27.31 21.58 -4.50
C GLU A 832 -28.22 22.82 -4.35
N SER A 833 -28.77 23.03 -3.16
CA SER A 833 -29.60 24.20 -2.85
C SER A 833 -28.83 25.52 -2.86
N GLU A 834 -27.57 25.52 -2.39
CA GLU A 834 -26.70 26.70 -2.40
C GLU A 834 -26.13 26.97 -3.78
N PHE A 835 -25.77 25.93 -4.52
CA PHE A 835 -25.37 26.00 -5.93
C PHE A 835 -26.48 26.64 -6.78
N LEU A 836 -27.72 26.15 -6.66
CA LEU A 836 -28.88 26.69 -7.38
C LEU A 836 -29.25 28.11 -6.92
N ARG A 837 -29.01 28.46 -5.64
CA ARG A 837 -29.23 29.82 -5.12
C ARG A 837 -28.22 30.82 -5.70
N LEU A 838 -26.93 30.50 -5.65
CA LEU A 838 -25.87 31.35 -6.21
C LEU A 838 -26.01 31.49 -7.73
N PHE A 839 -26.32 30.39 -8.43
CA PHE A 839 -26.58 30.41 -9.87
C PHE A 839 -27.80 31.28 -10.22
N ARG A 840 -28.83 31.31 -9.37
CA ARG A 840 -30.01 32.17 -9.54
C ARG A 840 -29.71 33.66 -9.32
N GLU A 841 -28.93 33.97 -8.30
CA GLU A 841 -28.51 35.34 -7.96
C GLU A 841 -27.65 35.95 -9.09
N GLU A 842 -26.75 35.15 -9.68
CA GLU A 842 -25.89 35.58 -10.78
C GLU A 842 -26.65 35.67 -12.11
N ALA A 843 -27.46 34.67 -12.47
CA ALA A 843 -28.19 34.66 -13.74
C ALA A 843 -29.26 35.75 -13.84
N GLY A 844 -29.93 36.11 -12.74
CA GLY A 844 -30.87 37.24 -12.73
C GLY A 844 -30.19 38.60 -12.95
N ALA A 845 -28.92 38.71 -12.57
CA ALA A 845 -28.15 39.94 -12.71
C ALA A 845 -27.54 40.10 -14.14
N LEU A 846 -27.36 39.00 -14.88
CA LEU A 846 -26.91 39.01 -16.28
C LEU A 846 -27.93 39.65 -17.24
N LEU A 847 -29.22 39.69 -16.88
CA LEU A 847 -30.25 40.44 -17.62
C LEU A 847 -29.98 41.95 -17.72
N SER A 848 -29.07 42.49 -16.90
CA SER A 848 -28.68 43.90 -16.91
C SER A 848 -27.44 44.20 -17.77
N LEU A 849 -26.87 43.19 -18.44
CA LEU A 849 -25.76 43.40 -19.35
C LEU A 849 -26.21 44.21 -20.57
N PRO A 850 -25.37 45.16 -21.05
CA PRO A 850 -25.67 45.90 -22.27
C PRO A 850 -25.59 44.98 -23.49
N GLU A 851 -26.45 45.23 -24.49
CA GLU A 851 -26.30 44.61 -25.80
C GLU A 851 -25.01 45.11 -26.46
N HIS A 852 -24.20 44.19 -26.97
CA HIS A 852 -22.92 44.52 -27.60
C HIS A 852 -22.63 43.55 -28.76
N PRO A 853 -22.12 44.01 -29.92
CA PRO A 853 -21.91 43.16 -31.09
C PRO A 853 -20.95 41.99 -30.86
N ASN A 854 -19.98 42.16 -29.95
CA ASN A 854 -19.00 41.12 -29.59
C ASN A 854 -19.38 40.28 -28.36
N LEU A 855 -20.58 40.44 -27.81
CA LEU A 855 -21.05 39.69 -26.64
C LEU A 855 -22.40 39.04 -26.97
N ALA A 856 -22.51 37.72 -26.77
CA ALA A 856 -23.77 37.04 -27.06
C ALA A 856 -24.91 37.59 -26.19
N ARG A 857 -26.06 37.87 -26.79
CA ARG A 857 -27.19 38.40 -26.02
C ARG A 857 -27.72 37.33 -25.06
N PHE A 858 -27.73 37.64 -23.77
CA PHE A 858 -28.41 36.84 -22.77
C PHE A 858 -29.93 36.99 -22.94
N VAL A 859 -30.67 35.89 -23.07
CA VAL A 859 -32.10 35.93 -23.38
C VAL A 859 -32.94 35.77 -22.12
N THR A 860 -32.76 34.66 -21.41
CA THR A 860 -33.52 34.39 -20.19
C THR A 860 -32.89 33.25 -19.39
N PHE A 861 -33.39 33.08 -18.18
CA PHE A 861 -33.01 32.03 -17.27
C PHE A 861 -34.23 31.57 -16.47
N ASP A 862 -34.41 30.25 -16.34
CA ASP A 862 -35.54 29.67 -15.62
C ASP A 862 -35.09 28.54 -14.68
N VAL A 863 -35.10 28.81 -13.37
CA VAL A 863 -34.84 27.80 -12.31
C VAL A 863 -36.06 26.94 -12.02
N GLY A 864 -37.25 27.42 -12.39
CA GLY A 864 -38.51 26.70 -12.26
C GLY A 864 -38.70 25.65 -13.35
N ALA A 865 -37.88 25.69 -14.41
CA ALA A 865 -37.87 24.68 -15.45
C ALA A 865 -37.65 23.28 -14.85
N ARG A 866 -38.53 22.35 -15.23
CA ARG A 866 -38.51 20.94 -14.80
C ARG A 866 -38.13 20.07 -16.00
N PRO A 867 -37.22 19.08 -15.84
CA PRO A 867 -36.65 18.60 -14.59
C PRO A 867 -35.39 19.34 -14.10
N LYS A 868 -34.79 20.20 -14.94
CA LYS A 868 -33.54 20.91 -14.64
C LYS A 868 -33.64 22.40 -15.01
N PRO A 869 -32.92 23.29 -14.30
CA PRO A 869 -32.86 24.71 -14.64
C PRO A 869 -32.24 24.93 -16.02
N ILE A 870 -32.56 26.06 -16.66
CA ILE A 870 -32.03 26.41 -17.99
C ILE A 870 -31.47 27.82 -18.03
N LEU A 871 -30.44 28.00 -18.85
CA LEU A 871 -29.85 29.27 -19.26
C LEU A 871 -29.98 29.40 -20.78
N VAL A 872 -30.61 30.47 -21.26
CA VAL A 872 -30.87 30.68 -22.70
C VAL A 872 -30.16 31.93 -23.17
N MET A 873 -29.37 31.79 -24.23
CA MET A 873 -28.62 32.86 -24.87
C MET A 873 -28.79 32.82 -26.39
N GLU A 874 -28.37 33.89 -27.05
CA GLU A 874 -28.31 33.98 -28.50
C GLU A 874 -27.54 32.77 -29.09
N MET A 875 -28.10 32.18 -30.16
CA MET A 875 -27.36 31.22 -30.97
C MET A 875 -26.45 31.99 -31.93
N VAL A 876 -25.14 31.99 -31.67
CA VAL A 876 -24.15 32.57 -32.57
C VAL A 876 -23.71 31.50 -33.56
N GLY A 877 -23.88 31.77 -34.86
CA GLY A 877 -23.44 30.89 -35.94
C GLY A 877 -22.02 31.21 -36.41
N GLY A 878 -21.19 30.19 -36.52
CA GLY A 878 -19.78 30.29 -36.95
C GLY A 878 -18.90 29.27 -36.21
N PRO A 879 -17.64 29.08 -36.64
CA PRO A 879 -16.70 28.23 -35.92
C PRO A 879 -16.18 28.91 -34.65
N SER A 880 -15.76 28.11 -33.69
CA SER A 880 -15.12 28.62 -32.47
C SER A 880 -13.65 28.98 -32.72
N LEU A 881 -13.08 29.81 -31.86
CA LEU A 881 -11.75 30.35 -32.06
C LEU A 881 -10.64 29.28 -31.94
N ASP A 882 -10.85 28.23 -31.15
CA ASP A 882 -9.98 27.04 -31.11
C ASP A 882 -9.96 26.32 -32.47
N GLU A 883 -11.13 26.06 -33.06
CA GLU A 883 -11.23 25.47 -34.41
C GLU A 883 -10.47 26.33 -35.44
N ILE A 884 -10.55 27.66 -35.33
CA ILE A 884 -9.82 28.58 -36.21
C ILE A 884 -8.31 28.51 -35.98
N ILE A 885 -7.84 28.48 -34.72
CA ILE A 885 -6.42 28.34 -34.39
C ILE A 885 -5.86 27.03 -34.98
N GLU A 886 -6.60 25.93 -34.85
CA GLU A 886 -6.22 24.61 -35.38
C GLU A 886 -6.08 24.59 -36.91
N THR A 887 -6.84 25.43 -37.64
CA THR A 887 -6.71 25.50 -39.10
C THR A 887 -5.35 26.01 -39.58
N GLY A 888 -4.63 26.72 -38.72
CA GLY A 888 -3.33 27.30 -39.06
C GLY A 888 -3.36 28.45 -40.06
N LYS A 889 -4.54 29.03 -40.35
CA LYS A 889 -4.75 30.02 -41.43
C LYS A 889 -4.92 31.47 -40.94
N LEU A 890 -4.63 31.76 -39.68
CA LEU A 890 -4.80 33.10 -39.12
C LEU A 890 -3.68 34.04 -39.58
N THR A 891 -3.95 35.34 -39.70
CA THR A 891 -2.91 36.37 -39.83
C THR A 891 -2.77 37.15 -38.53
N VAL A 892 -1.60 37.75 -38.26
CA VAL A 892 -1.39 38.58 -37.07
C VAL A 892 -2.40 39.75 -37.00
N PRO A 893 -2.72 40.47 -38.10
CA PRO A 893 -3.80 41.45 -38.10
C PRO A 893 -5.18 40.87 -37.71
N ASP A 894 -5.52 39.68 -38.19
CA ASP A 894 -6.80 39.04 -37.84
C ASP A 894 -6.84 38.63 -36.37
N ALA A 895 -5.74 38.09 -35.84
CA ALA A 895 -5.59 37.78 -34.42
C ALA A 895 -5.78 39.03 -33.54
N LEU A 896 -5.15 40.15 -33.91
CA LEU A 896 -5.29 41.41 -33.18
C LEU A 896 -6.72 41.99 -33.27
N SER A 897 -7.37 41.86 -34.43
CA SER A 897 -8.78 42.25 -34.61
C SER A 897 -9.72 41.44 -33.71
N VAL A 898 -9.49 40.12 -33.63
CA VAL A 898 -10.24 39.23 -32.74
C VAL A 898 -10.03 39.63 -31.27
N LEU A 899 -8.79 39.89 -30.86
CA LEU A 899 -8.49 40.33 -29.48
C LEU A 899 -9.12 41.68 -29.14
N ALA A 900 -9.18 42.61 -30.10
CA ALA A 900 -9.89 43.87 -29.90
C ALA A 900 -11.39 43.64 -29.65
N GLY A 901 -12.06 42.83 -30.46
CA GLY A 901 -13.48 42.50 -30.26
C GLY A 901 -13.76 41.77 -28.94
N VAL A 902 -12.88 40.85 -28.52
CA VAL A 902 -13.00 40.19 -27.21
C VAL A 902 -12.79 41.19 -26.06
N ALA A 903 -11.85 42.12 -26.19
CA ALA A 903 -11.66 43.16 -25.19
C ALA A 903 -12.86 44.11 -25.08
N ASP A 904 -13.50 44.45 -26.20
CA ASP A 904 -14.74 45.25 -26.21
C ASP A 904 -15.90 44.51 -25.53
N ALA A 905 -16.02 43.20 -25.74
CA ALA A 905 -17.00 42.35 -25.05
C ALA A 905 -16.78 42.29 -23.53
N LEU A 906 -15.52 42.11 -23.11
CA LEU A 906 -15.15 42.10 -21.70
C LEU A 906 -15.35 43.48 -21.05
N GLU A 907 -15.03 44.57 -21.75
CA GLU A 907 -15.29 45.93 -21.26
C GLU A 907 -16.80 46.18 -21.09
N ALA A 908 -17.63 45.69 -22.01
CA ALA A 908 -19.09 45.76 -21.88
C ALA A 908 -19.57 45.06 -20.60
N MET A 909 -19.05 43.86 -20.28
CA MET A 909 -19.34 43.16 -19.02
C MET A 909 -18.79 43.88 -17.80
N HIS A 910 -17.54 44.36 -17.86
CA HIS A 910 -16.84 45.02 -16.76
C HIS A 910 -17.51 46.34 -16.38
N SER A 911 -18.08 47.07 -17.35
CA SER A 911 -18.86 48.29 -17.10
C SER A 911 -20.13 48.04 -16.28
N GLY A 912 -20.70 46.83 -16.37
CA GLY A 912 -21.81 46.33 -15.55
C GLY A 912 -21.37 45.70 -14.22
N GLY A 913 -20.06 45.67 -13.95
CA GLY A 913 -19.44 45.06 -12.76
C GLY A 913 -19.34 43.53 -12.81
N PHE A 914 -19.44 42.91 -13.99
CA PHE A 914 -19.36 41.46 -14.16
C PHE A 914 -18.06 41.03 -14.81
N ALA A 915 -17.55 39.89 -14.39
CA ALA A 915 -16.50 39.17 -15.10
C ALA A 915 -17.08 37.91 -15.78
N HIS A 916 -16.46 37.48 -16.88
CA HIS A 916 -16.81 36.27 -17.62
C HIS A 916 -16.28 35.01 -16.92
N LEU A 917 -15.07 35.08 -16.36
CA LEU A 917 -14.38 34.04 -15.58
C LEU A 917 -14.00 32.76 -16.33
N ASP A 918 -14.46 32.56 -17.56
CA ASP A 918 -14.02 31.46 -18.45
C ASP A 918 -13.62 31.96 -19.85
N VAL A 919 -12.76 32.97 -19.93
CA VAL A 919 -12.25 33.48 -21.21
C VAL A 919 -11.22 32.51 -21.79
N LYS A 920 -11.54 31.89 -22.94
CA LYS A 920 -10.71 30.94 -23.68
C LYS A 920 -11.17 30.83 -25.14
N PRO A 921 -10.37 30.27 -26.07
CA PRO A 921 -10.75 30.16 -27.48
C PRO A 921 -12.09 29.45 -27.71
N GLY A 922 -12.35 28.32 -27.04
CA GLY A 922 -13.61 27.57 -27.18
C GLY A 922 -14.88 28.31 -26.73
N ASN A 923 -14.76 29.47 -26.07
CA ASN A 923 -15.89 30.32 -25.69
C ASN A 923 -16.00 31.58 -26.58
N ILE A 924 -15.30 31.65 -27.71
CA ILE A 924 -15.35 32.76 -28.65
C ILE A 924 -15.77 32.20 -30.01
N ILE A 925 -16.90 32.66 -30.54
CA ILE A 925 -17.41 32.25 -31.86
C ILE A 925 -17.22 33.41 -32.83
N VAL A 926 -16.63 33.13 -34.01
CA VAL A 926 -16.51 34.15 -35.06
C VAL A 926 -17.74 34.10 -35.94
N ARG A 927 -18.58 35.14 -35.86
CA ARG A 927 -19.87 35.19 -36.57
C ARG A 927 -19.68 35.14 -38.09
N HIS A 928 -20.49 34.33 -38.76
CA HIS A 928 -20.50 34.17 -40.22
C HIS A 928 -21.92 34.30 -40.77
N ASP A 929 -22.12 35.13 -41.80
CA ASP A 929 -23.44 35.44 -42.38
C ASP A 929 -23.87 34.52 -43.54
N GLY A 930 -23.09 33.47 -43.87
CA GLY A 930 -23.37 32.50 -44.95
C GLY A 930 -23.62 31.06 -44.48
N GLU A 931 -24.35 30.28 -45.29
CA GLU A 931 -24.73 28.87 -45.03
C GLU A 931 -23.58 27.85 -45.09
N THR A 932 -22.39 28.23 -45.59
CA THR A 932 -21.19 27.37 -45.69
C THR A 932 -20.22 27.63 -44.54
N ARG A 933 -19.68 26.55 -43.93
CA ARG A 933 -18.66 26.59 -42.85
C ARG A 933 -17.25 27.05 -43.30
N GLU A 934 -17.05 27.42 -44.56
CA GLU A 934 -15.75 27.90 -45.05
C GLU A 934 -15.62 29.42 -44.83
N ILE A 935 -14.68 29.85 -43.98
CA ILE A 935 -14.36 31.26 -43.77
C ILE A 935 -13.38 31.73 -44.84
N GLU A 936 -13.75 32.75 -45.62
CA GLU A 936 -12.80 33.58 -46.37
C GLU A 936 -12.15 34.60 -45.40
N LEU A 937 -11.03 34.21 -44.77
CA LEU A 937 -10.20 35.10 -43.96
C LEU A 937 -9.44 36.06 -44.89
N SER A 938 -10.09 37.13 -45.33
CA SER A 938 -9.46 38.16 -46.17
C SER A 938 -9.93 39.56 -45.80
N GLY A 939 -9.34 40.10 -44.73
CA GLY A 939 -9.36 41.53 -44.41
C GLY A 939 -9.85 41.87 -42.99
N PRO A 940 -9.50 43.05 -42.46
CA PRO A 940 -9.75 43.44 -41.06
C PRO A 940 -11.24 43.58 -40.68
N ALA A 941 -12.16 43.53 -41.66
CA ALA A 941 -13.61 43.57 -41.45
C ALA A 941 -14.28 42.17 -41.48
N ALA A 942 -13.51 41.08 -41.59
CA ALA A 942 -14.03 39.72 -41.81
C ALA A 942 -14.17 38.86 -40.53
N CYS A 943 -13.66 39.29 -39.38
CA CYS A 943 -13.72 38.54 -38.11
C CYS A 943 -14.61 39.28 -37.11
N ALA A 944 -15.84 38.81 -36.91
CA ALA A 944 -16.76 39.33 -35.89
C ALA A 944 -16.79 38.37 -34.68
N PRO A 945 -15.82 38.44 -33.75
CA PRO A 945 -15.78 37.55 -32.59
C PRO A 945 -16.93 37.88 -31.64
N VAL A 946 -17.54 36.85 -31.09
CA VAL A 946 -18.60 36.96 -30.09
C VAL A 946 -18.23 36.08 -28.91
N LEU A 947 -18.07 36.70 -27.74
CA LEU A 947 -17.87 35.99 -26.49
C LEU A 947 -19.19 35.33 -26.06
N VAL A 948 -19.14 34.02 -25.83
CA VAL A 948 -20.27 33.17 -25.47
C VAL A 948 -20.03 32.45 -24.13
N ASP A 949 -21.07 31.79 -23.62
CA ASP A 949 -21.07 31.00 -22.38
C ASP A 949 -20.91 31.77 -21.06
N PHE A 950 -22.04 32.26 -20.55
CA PHE A 950 -22.14 32.94 -19.25
C PHE A 950 -22.16 32.00 -18.03
N GLY A 951 -21.84 30.70 -18.18
CA GLY A 951 -22.04 29.70 -17.13
C GLY A 951 -21.26 29.92 -15.83
N LEU A 952 -20.12 30.62 -15.90
CA LEU A 952 -19.29 30.97 -14.75
C LEU A 952 -19.27 32.48 -14.44
N ALA A 953 -19.91 33.29 -15.27
CA ALA A 953 -19.91 34.75 -15.16
C ALA A 953 -20.55 35.22 -13.84
N GLY A 954 -19.99 36.26 -13.23
CA GLY A 954 -20.44 36.72 -11.93
C GLY A 954 -19.76 37.98 -11.40
N ARG A 955 -20.25 38.46 -10.27
CA ARG A 955 -19.71 39.63 -9.53
C ARG A 955 -18.73 39.25 -8.42
N HIS A 956 -18.55 37.95 -8.16
CA HIS A 956 -17.69 37.43 -7.11
C HIS A 956 -16.86 36.27 -7.65
N LEU A 957 -15.65 36.11 -7.13
CA LEU A 957 -14.81 34.94 -7.42
C LEU A 957 -15.32 33.72 -6.64
N ARG A 958 -15.31 32.56 -7.30
CA ARG A 958 -15.62 31.26 -6.69
C ARG A 958 -14.42 30.34 -6.87
N PRO A 959 -14.03 29.54 -5.87
CA PRO A 959 -12.91 28.62 -6.02
C PRO A 959 -13.09 27.71 -7.25
N GLY A 960 -12.12 27.73 -8.16
CA GLY A 960 -12.14 26.91 -9.38
C GLY A 960 -13.08 27.39 -10.49
N CYS A 961 -13.57 28.63 -10.48
CA CYS A 961 -14.40 29.19 -11.55
C CYS A 961 -13.61 29.63 -12.80
N ALA A 962 -12.73 28.78 -13.33
CA ALA A 962 -12.04 29.01 -14.61
C ALA A 962 -11.53 27.70 -15.22
N SER A 963 -11.13 27.74 -16.48
CA SER A 963 -10.40 26.65 -17.14
C SER A 963 -8.91 26.63 -16.73
N ALA A 964 -8.34 25.43 -16.58
CA ALA A 964 -7.01 25.22 -15.99
C ALA A 964 -5.85 25.95 -16.68
N HIS A 965 -5.93 26.20 -18.00
CA HIS A 965 -4.90 26.89 -18.80
C HIS A 965 -4.99 28.42 -18.78
N TYR A 966 -6.10 28.99 -18.29
CA TYR A 966 -6.38 30.44 -18.38
C TYR A 966 -6.71 31.07 -17.01
N GLY A 967 -6.95 30.24 -15.99
CA GLY A 967 -7.43 30.71 -14.70
C GLY A 967 -6.37 31.48 -13.90
N ALA A 968 -6.73 32.67 -13.44
CA ALA A 968 -5.86 33.50 -12.63
C ALA A 968 -5.54 32.86 -11.26
N PRO A 969 -4.36 33.11 -10.66
CA PRO A 969 -3.93 32.49 -9.40
C PRO A 969 -4.96 32.59 -8.27
N GLU A 970 -5.63 33.75 -8.15
CA GLU A 970 -6.63 34.02 -7.12
C GLU A 970 -7.91 33.19 -7.24
N ILE A 971 -8.17 32.54 -8.38
CA ILE A 971 -9.30 31.62 -8.56
C ILE A 971 -9.04 30.28 -7.86
N TRP A 972 -7.77 29.90 -7.73
CA TRP A 972 -7.36 28.56 -7.27
C TRP A 972 -6.99 28.49 -5.79
N MET A 973 -6.88 29.65 -5.12
CA MET A 973 -6.48 29.74 -3.71
C MET A 973 -7.69 29.66 -2.76
N ALA A 974 -7.48 29.00 -1.60
CA ALA A 974 -8.52 28.85 -0.57
C ALA A 974 -8.79 30.16 0.21
N GLU A 975 -7.81 31.05 0.30
CA GLU A 975 -7.95 32.38 0.89
C GLU A 975 -7.61 33.45 -0.15
N PRO A 976 -8.39 34.55 -0.26
CA PRO A 976 -8.11 35.63 -1.20
C PRO A 976 -6.75 36.27 -0.90
N VAL A 977 -5.93 36.47 -1.93
CA VAL A 977 -4.62 37.16 -1.82
C VAL A 977 -4.79 38.60 -1.29
N GLU A 978 -5.91 39.24 -1.62
CA GLU A 978 -6.31 40.55 -1.12
C GLU A 978 -7.82 40.52 -0.76
N PRO A 979 -8.24 41.01 0.43
CA PRO A 979 -9.63 40.92 0.93
C PRO A 979 -10.70 41.67 0.10
N GLN A 980 -10.31 42.36 -0.97
CA GLN A 980 -11.17 43.26 -1.77
C GLN A 980 -10.98 43.07 -3.29
N SER A 981 -10.29 42.02 -3.75
CA SER A 981 -10.15 41.77 -5.19
C SER A 981 -11.49 41.37 -5.80
N GLY A 982 -12.08 42.27 -6.60
CA GLY A 982 -13.23 41.97 -7.44
C GLY A 982 -12.86 40.96 -8.55
N PRO A 983 -13.85 40.46 -9.32
CA PRO A 983 -13.61 39.40 -10.30
C PRO A 983 -13.02 39.90 -11.63
N LEU A 984 -13.10 41.21 -11.91
CA LEU A 984 -12.69 41.81 -13.18
C LEU A 984 -11.20 41.59 -13.55
N PRO A 985 -10.24 41.73 -12.62
CA PRO A 985 -8.83 41.50 -12.94
C PRO A 985 -8.51 40.05 -13.34
N ALA A 986 -9.37 39.09 -13.00
CA ALA A 986 -9.18 37.69 -13.40
C ALA A 986 -9.43 37.50 -14.90
N ASP A 987 -10.40 38.20 -15.50
CA ASP A 987 -10.59 38.21 -16.94
C ASP A 987 -9.41 38.87 -17.68
N VAL A 988 -8.79 39.90 -17.09
CA VAL A 988 -7.60 40.55 -17.66
C VAL A 988 -6.43 39.57 -17.76
N TYR A 989 -6.27 38.72 -16.75
CA TYR A 989 -5.28 37.64 -16.74
C TYR A 989 -5.61 36.60 -17.83
N ALA A 990 -6.85 36.11 -17.87
CA ALA A 990 -7.29 35.13 -18.86
C ALA A 990 -7.19 35.67 -20.30
N PHE A 991 -7.48 36.96 -20.51
CA PHE A 991 -7.28 37.65 -21.79
C PHE A 991 -5.81 37.68 -22.22
N SER A 992 -4.87 37.82 -21.28
CA SER A 992 -3.44 37.76 -21.57
C SER A 992 -2.98 36.34 -21.94
N CYS A 993 -3.54 35.30 -21.30
CA CYS A 993 -3.33 33.91 -21.71
C CYS A 993 -3.88 33.65 -23.13
N LEU A 994 -5.11 34.12 -23.42
CA LEU A 994 -5.74 34.04 -24.73
C LEU A 994 -4.95 34.78 -25.80
N ALA A 995 -4.49 36.00 -25.52
CA ALA A 995 -3.71 36.81 -26.46
C ALA A 995 -2.37 36.14 -26.82
N PHE A 996 -1.72 35.51 -25.84
CA PHE A 996 -0.52 34.71 -26.10
C PHE A 996 -0.81 33.55 -27.05
N GLU A 997 -1.83 32.75 -26.75
CA GLU A 997 -2.20 31.58 -27.56
C GLU A 997 -2.66 31.97 -28.96
N LEU A 998 -3.47 33.01 -29.09
CA LEU A 998 -3.98 33.41 -30.40
C LEU A 998 -2.87 33.96 -31.30
N LEU A 999 -1.84 34.60 -30.74
CA LEU A 999 -0.73 35.16 -31.53
C LEU A 999 0.37 34.14 -31.82
N THR A 1000 0.56 33.14 -30.96
CA THR A 1000 1.67 32.17 -31.05
C THR A 1000 1.24 30.75 -31.45
N GLY A 1001 -0.05 30.43 -31.36
CA GLY A 1001 -0.55 29.05 -31.47
C GLY A 1001 -0.16 28.12 -30.31
N GLU A 1002 0.58 28.61 -29.30
CA GLU A 1002 1.04 27.84 -28.15
C GLU A 1002 0.30 28.25 -26.86
N LEU A 1003 0.02 27.29 -25.97
CA LEU A 1003 -0.50 27.59 -24.64
C LEU A 1003 0.58 28.26 -23.76
N LEU A 1004 0.22 29.35 -23.08
CA LEU A 1004 1.13 30.07 -22.19
C LEU A 1004 1.56 29.25 -20.97
N PHE A 1005 0.64 28.42 -20.45
CA PHE A 1005 0.88 27.53 -19.32
C PHE A 1005 0.46 26.10 -19.68
N THR A 1006 1.40 25.17 -19.49
CA THR A 1006 1.21 23.73 -19.77
C THR A 1006 1.62 22.90 -18.55
N GLY A 1007 1.09 21.69 -18.43
CA GLY A 1007 1.43 20.74 -17.37
C GLY A 1007 0.93 19.34 -17.71
N ASP A 1008 1.53 18.31 -17.10
CA ASP A 1008 1.19 16.90 -17.37
C ASP A 1008 -0.20 16.50 -16.84
N SER A 1009 -0.81 17.36 -16.01
CA SER A 1009 -2.19 17.27 -15.55
C SER A 1009 -2.78 18.67 -15.29
N PRO A 1010 -4.12 18.81 -15.20
CA PRO A 1010 -4.74 20.09 -14.86
C PRO A 1010 -4.26 20.68 -13.53
N VAL A 1011 -3.88 19.83 -12.57
CA VAL A 1011 -3.32 20.26 -11.28
C VAL A 1011 -1.92 20.85 -11.47
N ASP A 1012 -1.11 20.26 -12.36
CA ASP A 1012 0.23 20.77 -12.68
C ASP A 1012 0.16 22.10 -13.44
N THR A 1013 -0.81 22.26 -14.33
CA THR A 1013 -1.08 23.54 -15.00
C THR A 1013 -1.51 24.61 -14.00
N VAL A 1014 -2.43 24.29 -13.07
CA VAL A 1014 -2.80 25.21 -11.97
C VAL A 1014 -1.59 25.53 -11.08
N ALA A 1015 -0.73 24.55 -10.80
CA ALA A 1015 0.50 24.78 -10.05
C ALA A 1015 1.45 25.75 -10.78
N ALA A 1016 1.52 25.70 -12.12
CA ALA A 1016 2.28 26.65 -12.93
C ALA A 1016 1.74 28.09 -12.81
N HIS A 1017 0.41 28.26 -12.82
CA HIS A 1017 -0.24 29.55 -12.53
C HIS A 1017 0.05 30.04 -11.10
N LEU A 1018 0.11 29.17 -10.11
CA LEU A 1018 0.43 29.57 -8.73
C LEU A 1018 1.92 29.89 -8.53
N ALA A 1019 2.80 29.23 -9.28
CA ALA A 1019 4.25 29.32 -9.12
C ALA A 1019 4.89 30.52 -9.82
N HIS A 1020 4.37 30.96 -10.97
CA HIS A 1020 5.02 32.04 -11.73
C HIS A 1020 5.02 33.39 -10.98
N ASP A 1021 5.99 34.23 -11.32
CA ASP A 1021 6.24 35.56 -10.73
C ASP A 1021 5.62 36.71 -11.54
N GLY A 1022 4.75 36.37 -12.49
CA GLY A 1022 4.20 37.26 -13.50
C GLY A 1022 4.87 37.10 -14.87
N PHE A 1023 6.11 36.60 -14.96
CA PHE A 1023 6.87 36.50 -16.21
C PHE A 1023 7.26 35.04 -16.51
N PRO A 1024 6.31 34.19 -16.95
CA PRO A 1024 6.55 32.76 -17.18
C PRO A 1024 7.54 32.50 -18.33
N ASP A 1025 8.12 31.31 -18.39
CA ASP A 1025 9.20 30.99 -19.35
C ASP A 1025 8.76 31.10 -20.82
N ALA A 1026 7.50 30.75 -21.13
CA ALA A 1026 6.93 30.95 -22.45
C ALA A 1026 6.88 32.45 -22.85
N LEU A 1027 6.61 33.34 -21.89
CA LEU A 1027 6.64 34.78 -22.11
C LEU A 1027 8.07 35.34 -22.22
N LYS A 1028 9.03 34.78 -21.47
CA LYS A 1028 10.45 35.13 -21.58
C LYS A 1028 11.01 34.84 -22.97
N ARG A 1029 10.58 33.74 -23.60
CA ARG A 1029 11.00 33.39 -24.96
C ARG A 1029 10.61 34.51 -25.93
N LEU A 1030 9.38 35.01 -25.81
CA LEU A 1030 8.80 36.09 -26.62
C LEU A 1030 9.43 37.49 -26.37
N ALA A 1031 10.25 37.67 -25.35
CA ALA A 1031 10.78 38.97 -24.94
C ALA A 1031 12.06 39.39 -25.71
N ASN A 1032 12.06 39.23 -27.04
CA ASN A 1032 13.23 39.50 -27.88
C ASN A 1032 12.88 40.30 -29.15
N GLY A 1033 13.65 41.35 -29.46
CA GLY A 1033 13.58 42.02 -30.75
C GLY A 1033 12.22 42.68 -31.04
N ARG A 1034 11.46 42.15 -32.01
CA ARG A 1034 10.20 42.77 -32.49
C ARG A 1034 8.96 42.39 -31.66
N THR A 1035 9.10 41.44 -30.73
CA THR A 1035 8.04 40.90 -29.86
C THR A 1035 8.19 41.35 -28.40
N GLU A 1036 9.25 42.11 -28.07
CA GLU A 1036 9.51 42.64 -26.72
C GLU A 1036 8.32 43.45 -26.18
N GLY A 1037 7.77 44.36 -27.00
CA GLY A 1037 6.58 45.13 -26.62
C GLY A 1037 5.35 44.25 -26.36
N LEU A 1038 5.18 43.14 -27.08
CA LEU A 1038 4.09 42.19 -26.83
C LEU A 1038 4.29 41.48 -25.48
N ALA A 1039 5.52 41.06 -25.18
CA ALA A 1039 5.84 40.42 -23.90
C ALA A 1039 5.59 41.36 -22.70
N GLU A 1040 5.92 42.65 -22.82
CA GLU A 1040 5.66 43.67 -21.80
C GLU A 1040 4.16 43.88 -21.55
N VAL A 1041 3.36 43.95 -22.62
CA VAL A 1041 1.90 44.13 -22.53
C VAL A 1041 1.27 42.92 -21.83
N LEU A 1042 1.58 41.70 -22.25
CA LEU A 1042 1.05 40.48 -21.63
C LEU A 1042 1.52 40.34 -20.16
N PHE A 1043 2.76 40.72 -19.86
CA PHE A 1043 3.28 40.75 -18.49
C PHE A 1043 2.45 41.66 -17.57
N ALA A 1044 1.98 42.80 -18.06
CA ALA A 1044 1.12 43.71 -17.30
C ALA A 1044 -0.21 43.04 -16.89
N GLY A 1045 -0.81 42.24 -17.76
CA GLY A 1045 -2.02 41.48 -17.45
C GLY A 1045 -1.80 40.23 -16.58
N LEU A 1046 -0.59 39.67 -16.56
CA LEU A 1046 -0.24 38.46 -15.80
C LEU A 1046 0.30 38.73 -14.38
N ARG A 1047 0.24 39.98 -13.90
CA ARG A 1047 0.71 40.34 -12.55
C ARG A 1047 0.04 39.47 -11.49
N LYS A 1048 0.85 38.97 -10.54
CA LYS A 1048 0.38 38.07 -9.47
C LYS A 1048 -0.62 38.74 -8.52
N ARG A 1049 -0.47 40.06 -8.28
CA ARG A 1049 -1.45 40.84 -7.52
C ARG A 1049 -2.52 41.40 -8.45
N PRO A 1050 -3.81 41.08 -8.25
CA PRO A 1050 -4.90 41.57 -9.10
C PRO A 1050 -4.95 43.10 -9.21
N SER A 1051 -4.66 43.82 -8.13
CA SER A 1051 -4.62 45.28 -8.07
C SER A 1051 -3.53 45.95 -8.91
N GLN A 1052 -2.57 45.17 -9.43
CA GLN A 1052 -1.48 45.65 -10.29
C GLN A 1052 -1.75 45.42 -11.78
N ARG A 1053 -2.86 44.74 -12.13
CA ARG A 1053 -3.25 44.51 -13.52
C ARG A 1053 -3.98 45.75 -14.05
N PRO A 1054 -3.70 46.20 -15.29
CA PRO A 1054 -4.44 47.29 -15.91
C PRO A 1054 -5.90 46.88 -16.17
N GLY A 1055 -6.77 47.86 -16.42
CA GLY A 1055 -8.13 47.56 -16.89
C GLY A 1055 -8.12 46.95 -18.30
N ILE A 1056 -9.15 46.19 -18.67
CA ILE A 1056 -9.18 45.48 -19.96
C ILE A 1056 -9.04 46.44 -21.16
N ARG A 1057 -9.70 47.61 -21.13
CA ARG A 1057 -9.56 48.66 -22.16
C ARG A 1057 -8.16 49.29 -22.22
N GLU A 1058 -7.44 49.35 -21.10
CA GLU A 1058 -6.06 49.86 -21.06
C GLU A 1058 -5.08 48.83 -21.60
N LEU A 1059 -5.28 47.54 -21.27
CA LEU A 1059 -4.51 46.45 -21.80
C LEU A 1059 -4.68 46.30 -23.33
N ALA A 1060 -5.92 46.37 -23.81
CA ALA A 1060 -6.24 46.30 -25.24
C ALA A 1060 -5.61 47.46 -26.05
N ARG A 1061 -5.65 48.69 -25.51
CA ARG A 1061 -4.96 49.84 -26.13
C ARG A 1061 -3.44 49.66 -26.18
N SER A 1062 -2.86 49.09 -25.14
CA SER A 1062 -1.42 48.79 -25.13
C SER A 1062 -1.07 47.72 -26.19
N LEU A 1063 -1.94 46.72 -26.38
CA LEU A 1063 -1.80 45.71 -27.43
C LEU A 1063 -1.93 46.31 -28.85
N GLU A 1064 -2.86 47.23 -29.05
CA GLU A 1064 -3.04 47.95 -30.33
C GLU A 1064 -1.80 48.79 -30.69
N GLN A 1065 -1.19 49.46 -29.69
CA GLN A 1065 0.03 50.28 -29.89
C GLN A 1065 1.23 49.45 -30.38
N VAL A 1066 1.38 48.22 -29.87
CA VAL A 1066 2.43 47.30 -30.35
C VAL A 1066 2.04 46.57 -31.63
N GLY A 1067 0.75 46.51 -31.96
CA GLY A 1067 0.20 45.86 -33.15
C GLY A 1067 0.83 46.33 -34.47
N GLY A 1068 1.19 47.61 -34.59
CA GLY A 1068 1.89 48.13 -35.77
C GLY A 1068 3.26 47.48 -36.03
N GLN A 1069 3.95 47.01 -34.99
CA GLN A 1069 5.22 46.27 -35.11
C GLN A 1069 4.97 44.80 -35.45
N LEU A 1070 3.89 44.23 -34.90
CA LEU A 1070 3.50 42.83 -35.04
C LEU A 1070 2.85 42.50 -36.39
N ASN A 1071 2.12 43.44 -37.02
CA ASN A 1071 1.38 43.25 -38.28
C ASN A 1071 2.26 42.81 -39.48
N SER A 1072 3.57 42.97 -39.37
CA SER A 1072 4.54 42.55 -40.40
C SER A 1072 5.17 41.18 -40.13
N LEU A 1073 4.79 40.51 -39.03
CA LEU A 1073 5.22 39.17 -38.69
C LEU A 1073 4.28 38.14 -39.32
N THR A 1074 4.85 36.98 -39.65
CA THR A 1074 4.06 35.81 -40.06
C THR A 1074 3.42 35.19 -38.81
N TRP A 1075 2.18 34.73 -38.94
CA TRP A 1075 1.54 33.93 -37.90
C TRP A 1075 1.85 32.43 -38.13
N PRO A 1076 2.05 31.61 -37.08
CA PRO A 1076 2.14 32.00 -35.68
C PRO A 1076 3.41 32.84 -35.41
N VAL A 1077 3.30 33.77 -34.45
CA VAL A 1077 4.45 34.55 -34.01
C VAL A 1077 5.39 33.63 -33.23
N GLU A 1078 6.53 33.30 -33.83
CA GLU A 1078 7.55 32.50 -33.15
C GLU A 1078 8.20 33.32 -32.01
N PRO A 1079 8.35 32.74 -30.81
CA PRO A 1079 8.98 33.38 -29.65
C PRO A 1079 10.42 33.84 -29.88
#